data_AF-A0A932UT87-F1
#
_entry.id   AF-A0A932UT87-F1
#
_cell.length_a   1.000
_cell.length_b   1.000
_cell.length_c   1.000
_cell.angle_alpha   90.00
_cell.angle_beta   90.00
_cell.angle_gamma   90.00
#
_symmetry.space_group_name_H-M   'P 1'
#
loop_
_entity.id
_entity.type
_entity.pdbx_description
1 polymer ?
#
loop_
_entity_poly.entity_id
_entity_poly.type
_entity_poly.pdbx_seq_one_letter_code
_entity_poly.pdbx_strand_id
1 'polypeptide(L)'
;MDELLTRPIPATIHFQPEAWSVIGSASTPREILTSLADLIDLSPASPRPGRPAVSFPVPEVSGIPDGLRRALAEFITRLGQADRMVEEALSPLDDETRAFLRSRSDLLGIGGDNLEVDWDEREAVRYLRTAEKMDRSMIIAAGLVSLSGLETFLATINRLSQEGTLSGLDGAGRPLLDFSTPWGRVLVGGIERNTYRDPALLILDLGGDDVYQNRAGGTEAGQQVAVVVDLAGDDLYMTEKTGAQGAGLLGIGLLVDLAGDDEYRAGDFAQGASLFGVGIHWDREGRDSFRAKQFAQGAGAFGVGILLDEAGTDAYTVQAFAQGFGLTGGAGLLLDRQGDDQYVSLGGPPDYRQEGHHQSFAQGFGLGLRPLASGGVGILVDQEGADRYLADYFGQGGGYWYGLGALLDENGDDRYEATRYSQGAGIHLAVGLLIDRAGADLYRAWGVAQGVGHDLAFGWLRDLAGDDLYESHWLSQGAGSANGFGLLMDERGEDRYLGGEATVQGFGRIEREHEAIGILLDATGRDRYTGPGQDGSVWRQGEIGLGADDGTWPDFADQPASRLQRKGPPLGHHGETFYPHAPVLIVPDEPRLALLLKEASTFKAGEKAEAARLAAESELVEIGQEAVSYLVQVLRSADIGKVLVAMEVLKRIGPPAIPALREALGDPAWHVRRRAASLLSQIEDNEAFTSLLRAGLHDPDWGVRAKAATVIAQIGVVPKETLSALVRLVREDQDRDVRRSALLALAVIGDPRFIPVLLDSLRDRDFTVRRAASRALAKIPAAREPLLDFIARKGEDPLTISLARQALDQLEQR
;
A
#
# COMPACT_ATOMS: atom_id res chain seq x y z
N MET A 1 -21.03 -21.64 -6.83
CA MET A 1 -19.61 -21.22 -6.81
C MET A 1 -19.32 -20.37 -8.05
N ASP A 2 -19.64 -20.84 -9.25
CA ASP A 2 -19.60 -20.00 -10.46
C ASP A 2 -20.59 -18.81 -10.40
N GLU A 3 -21.76 -18.99 -9.76
CA GLU A 3 -22.68 -17.88 -9.41
C GLU A 3 -22.15 -16.91 -8.33
N LEU A 4 -21.12 -17.30 -7.56
CA LEU A 4 -20.56 -16.49 -6.47
C LEU A 4 -19.42 -15.58 -6.97
N LEU A 5 -18.80 -15.93 -8.09
CA LEU A 5 -17.83 -15.11 -8.82
C LEU A 5 -18.50 -14.01 -9.67
N THR A 6 -19.82 -14.08 -9.87
CA THR A 6 -20.58 -13.13 -10.71
C THR A 6 -21.27 -12.00 -9.92
N ARG A 7 -21.15 -11.99 -8.59
CA ARG A 7 -21.69 -10.92 -7.73
C ARG A 7 -20.57 -10.27 -6.91
N PRO A 8 -20.17 -9.02 -7.24
CA PRO A 8 -19.23 -8.24 -6.43
C PRO A 8 -19.71 -8.15 -4.98
N ILE A 9 -18.76 -8.06 -4.05
CA ILE A 9 -19.06 -7.78 -2.64
C ILE A 9 -19.27 -6.28 -2.50
N PRO A 10 -20.47 -5.80 -2.13
CA PRO A 10 -20.70 -4.37 -1.94
C PRO A 10 -20.00 -3.93 -0.65
N ALA A 11 -18.88 -3.22 -0.78
CA ALA A 11 -18.41 -2.29 0.25
C ALA A 11 -18.73 -0.89 -0.26
N THR A 12 -19.91 -0.39 0.11
CA THR A 12 -20.41 0.91 -0.35
C THR A 12 -19.73 2.02 0.43
N ILE A 13 -19.11 2.95 -0.28
CA ILE A 13 -18.65 4.22 0.31
C ILE A 13 -19.77 5.23 0.09
N HIS A 14 -20.24 5.86 1.16
CA HIS A 14 -21.21 6.93 1.09
C HIS A 14 -20.50 8.27 1.25
N PHE A 15 -20.43 9.06 0.17
CA PHE A 15 -19.98 10.44 0.30
C PHE A 15 -21.07 11.25 1.00
N GLN A 16 -20.85 11.53 2.29
CA GLN A 16 -21.65 12.44 3.09
C GLN A 16 -20.82 13.69 3.39
N PRO A 17 -21.13 14.84 2.76
CA PRO A 17 -20.37 16.08 2.96
C PRO A 17 -20.24 16.48 4.44
N GLU A 18 -21.27 16.20 5.24
CA GLU A 18 -21.30 16.48 6.66
C GLU A 18 -20.27 15.63 7.42
N ALA A 19 -20.19 14.32 7.14
CA ALA A 19 -19.22 13.42 7.78
C ALA A 19 -17.78 13.84 7.46
N TRP A 20 -17.53 14.26 6.22
CA TRP A 20 -16.25 14.80 5.76
C TRP A 20 -15.85 16.09 6.48
N SER A 21 -16.79 17.02 6.65
CA SER A 21 -16.54 18.29 7.36
C SER A 21 -16.22 18.10 8.85
N VAL A 22 -16.67 16.99 9.44
CA VAL A 22 -16.44 16.68 10.85
C VAL A 22 -15.04 16.11 11.07
N ILE A 23 -14.43 15.38 10.15
CA ILE A 23 -13.14 14.71 10.42
C ILE A 23 -12.04 15.72 10.78
N GLY A 24 -11.93 16.84 10.05
CA GLY A 24 -10.96 17.90 10.37
C GLY A 24 -11.35 18.82 11.53
N SER A 25 -12.62 18.82 11.98
CA SER A 25 -13.11 19.71 13.04
C SER A 25 -13.55 18.99 14.31
N ALA A 26 -13.51 17.66 14.33
CA ALA A 26 -13.94 16.82 15.43
C ALA A 26 -13.06 17.06 16.64
N SER A 27 -13.68 17.06 17.81
CA SER A 27 -13.02 17.37 19.09
C SER A 27 -12.75 16.14 19.94
N THR A 28 -13.34 14.98 19.60
CA THR A 28 -13.12 13.73 20.35
C THR A 28 -13.04 12.49 19.44
N PRO A 29 -12.32 11.43 19.87
CA PRO A 29 -12.28 10.16 19.14
C PRO A 29 -13.67 9.54 18.88
N ARG A 30 -14.66 9.86 19.71
CA ARG A 30 -16.04 9.36 19.55
C ARG A 30 -16.76 10.03 18.38
N GLU A 31 -16.54 11.33 18.19
CA GLU A 31 -17.06 12.06 17.02
C GLU A 31 -16.41 11.52 15.74
N ILE A 32 -15.09 11.34 15.76
CA ILE A 32 -14.31 10.76 14.66
C ILE A 32 -14.83 9.37 14.29
N LEU A 33 -14.94 8.45 15.25
CA LEU A 33 -15.43 7.08 15.00
C LEU A 33 -16.85 7.09 14.42
N THR A 34 -17.71 8.01 14.85
CA THR A 34 -19.06 8.15 14.32
C THR A 34 -19.03 8.55 12.84
N SER A 35 -18.27 9.60 12.51
CA SER A 35 -18.14 10.09 11.13
C SER A 35 -17.52 9.05 10.20
N LEU A 36 -16.46 8.36 10.63
CA LEU A 36 -15.85 7.30 9.83
C LEU A 36 -16.80 6.13 9.60
N ALA A 37 -17.60 5.75 10.60
CA ALA A 37 -18.61 4.71 10.45
C ALA A 37 -19.71 5.11 9.45
N ASP A 38 -20.10 6.39 9.42
CA ASP A 38 -21.07 6.91 8.45
C ASP A 38 -20.53 6.83 7.00
N LEU A 39 -19.24 7.09 6.79
CA LEU A 39 -18.61 7.00 5.46
C LEU A 39 -18.60 5.59 4.87
N ILE A 40 -18.54 4.56 5.72
CA ILE A 40 -18.48 3.15 5.30
C ILE A 40 -19.76 2.35 5.57
N ASP A 41 -20.89 3.05 5.80
CA ASP A 41 -22.22 2.47 6.03
C ASP A 41 -22.26 1.48 7.22
N LEU A 42 -21.56 1.79 8.30
CA LEU A 42 -21.53 1.00 9.53
C LEU A 42 -22.13 1.73 10.74
N SER A 43 -22.82 2.84 10.51
CA SER A 43 -23.53 3.60 11.55
C SER A 43 -24.47 2.68 12.34
N PRO A 44 -24.31 2.56 13.66
CA PRO A 44 -25.18 1.70 14.44
C PRO A 44 -26.58 2.29 14.53
N ALA A 45 -27.60 1.43 14.47
CA ALA A 45 -28.98 1.82 14.73
C ALA A 45 -29.14 2.26 16.20
N SER A 46 -28.94 3.56 16.46
CA SER A 46 -29.08 4.26 17.76
C SER A 46 -28.80 3.38 18.99
N PRO A 47 -27.52 3.21 19.39
CA PRO A 47 -27.22 2.58 20.65
C PRO A 47 -27.38 3.65 21.74
N ARG A 48 -28.54 3.70 22.40
CA ARG A 48 -28.56 4.20 23.78
C ARG A 48 -28.24 3.01 24.67
N PRO A 49 -26.97 2.75 25.02
CA PRO A 49 -26.68 1.72 26.00
C PRO A 49 -27.42 2.10 27.29
N GLY A 50 -28.37 1.25 27.70
CA GLY A 50 -29.03 1.41 28.99
C GLY A 50 -27.96 1.52 30.09
N ARG A 51 -28.23 2.33 31.12
CA ARG A 51 -27.31 2.40 32.26
C ARG A 51 -27.22 1.00 32.86
N PRO A 52 -26.01 0.40 32.99
CA PRO A 52 -25.89 -0.94 33.55
C PRO A 52 -26.50 -0.96 34.95
N ALA A 53 -27.31 -1.99 35.23
CA ALA A 53 -28.11 -2.05 36.46
C ALA A 53 -27.24 -2.20 37.73
N VAL A 54 -26.02 -2.73 37.60
CA VAL A 54 -25.05 -2.95 38.68
C VAL A 54 -23.64 -2.74 38.13
N SER A 55 -22.79 -1.98 38.85
CA SER A 55 -21.37 -1.80 38.51
C SER A 55 -20.53 -3.00 38.97
N PHE A 56 -19.45 -3.30 38.25
CA PHE A 56 -18.49 -4.32 38.65
C PHE A 56 -17.81 -3.95 39.98
N PRO A 57 -17.70 -4.87 40.96
CA PRO A 57 -17.06 -4.58 42.24
C PRO A 57 -15.53 -4.59 42.10
N VAL A 58 -14.89 -3.43 42.31
CA VAL A 58 -13.42 -3.32 42.38
C VAL A 58 -12.95 -3.65 43.80
N PRO A 59 -11.90 -4.47 43.99
CA PRO A 59 -11.37 -4.84 45.31
C PRO A 59 -11.05 -3.63 46.20
N GLU A 60 -11.27 -3.75 47.51
CA GLU A 60 -10.84 -2.73 48.47
C GLU A 60 -9.36 -2.93 48.81
N VAL A 61 -8.53 -1.94 48.49
CA VAL A 61 -7.10 -1.93 48.84
C VAL A 61 -6.76 -0.62 49.55
N SER A 62 -5.99 -0.72 50.63
CA SER A 62 -5.59 0.45 51.43
C SER A 62 -4.73 1.38 50.60
N GLY A 63 -4.98 2.69 50.69
CA GLY A 63 -4.24 3.72 49.95
C GLY A 63 -4.88 4.13 48.62
N ILE A 64 -5.75 3.31 48.03
CA ILE A 64 -6.44 3.65 46.77
C ILE A 64 -7.63 4.58 47.03
N PRO A 65 -7.73 5.75 46.39
CA PRO A 65 -8.84 6.68 46.60
C PRO A 65 -10.20 6.12 46.17
N ASP A 66 -11.24 6.37 46.97
CA ASP A 66 -12.63 5.98 46.66
C ASP A 66 -13.13 6.54 45.33
N GLY A 67 -12.66 7.73 44.96
CA GLY A 67 -12.96 8.35 43.66
C GLY A 67 -12.46 7.49 42.50
N LEU A 68 -11.19 7.10 42.54
CA LEU A 68 -10.55 6.26 41.51
C LEU A 68 -11.22 4.89 41.42
N ARG A 69 -11.47 4.25 42.57
CA ARG A 69 -12.13 2.94 42.62
C ARG A 69 -13.53 2.95 41.98
N ARG A 70 -14.33 4.00 42.23
CA ARG A 70 -15.65 4.15 41.61
C ARG A 70 -15.55 4.40 40.10
N ALA A 71 -14.61 5.22 39.67
CA ALA A 71 -14.36 5.46 38.24
C ALA A 71 -13.98 4.17 37.51
N LEU A 72 -13.06 3.38 38.09
CA LEU A 72 -12.68 2.06 37.57
C LEU A 72 -13.88 1.11 37.49
N ALA A 73 -14.69 1.03 38.55
CA ALA A 73 -15.87 0.17 38.57
C ALA A 73 -16.85 0.49 37.44
N GLU A 74 -17.11 1.79 37.22
CA GLU A 74 -17.99 2.25 36.13
C GLU A 74 -17.39 1.97 34.75
N PHE A 75 -16.11 2.25 34.55
CA PHE A 75 -15.44 2.05 33.27
C PHE A 75 -15.33 0.57 32.89
N ILE A 76 -14.89 -0.30 33.81
CA ILE A 76 -14.84 -1.76 33.62
C ILE A 76 -16.22 -2.32 33.25
N THR A 77 -17.29 -1.78 33.84
CA THR A 77 -18.66 -2.19 33.52
C THR A 77 -19.03 -1.84 32.06
N ARG A 78 -18.56 -0.69 31.55
CA ARG A 78 -18.75 -0.31 30.15
C ARG A 78 -17.93 -1.18 29.21
N LEU A 79 -16.69 -1.49 29.55
CA LEU A 79 -15.85 -2.41 28.77
C LEU A 79 -16.47 -3.81 28.70
N GLY A 80 -16.99 -4.33 29.82
CA GLY A 80 -17.72 -5.61 29.83
C GLY A 80 -19.06 -5.59 29.08
N GLN A 81 -19.65 -4.40 28.89
CA GLN A 81 -20.80 -4.25 27.98
C GLN A 81 -20.35 -4.32 26.52
N ALA A 82 -19.27 -3.63 26.16
CA ALA A 82 -18.69 -3.67 24.82
C ALA A 82 -18.26 -5.10 24.45
N ASP A 83 -17.58 -5.81 25.35
CA ASP A 83 -17.14 -7.20 25.14
C ASP A 83 -18.30 -8.13 24.77
N ARG A 84 -19.42 -8.05 25.49
CA ARG A 84 -20.64 -8.83 25.15
C ARG A 84 -21.21 -8.48 23.77
N MET A 85 -21.16 -7.19 23.39
CA MET A 85 -21.63 -6.76 22.08
C MET A 85 -20.73 -7.29 20.96
N VAL A 86 -19.41 -7.32 21.15
CA VAL A 86 -18.50 -7.93 20.18
C VAL A 86 -18.75 -9.44 20.09
N GLU A 87 -18.93 -10.14 21.21
CA GLU A 87 -19.25 -11.58 21.18
C GLU A 87 -20.57 -11.88 20.47
N GLU A 88 -21.59 -11.06 20.67
CA GLU A 88 -22.87 -11.17 19.97
C GLU A 88 -22.71 -10.94 18.47
N ALA A 89 -21.96 -9.90 18.08
CA ALA A 89 -21.66 -9.58 16.70
C ALA A 89 -20.89 -10.69 15.97
N LEU A 90 -20.01 -11.40 16.69
CA LEU A 90 -19.21 -12.51 16.18
C LEU A 90 -19.87 -13.88 16.38
N SER A 91 -21.05 -13.97 16.99
CA SER A 91 -21.75 -15.24 17.27
C SER A 91 -22.04 -16.12 16.03
N PRO A 92 -22.17 -15.59 14.80
CA PRO A 92 -22.29 -16.41 13.59
C PRO A 92 -21.01 -17.13 13.17
N LEU A 93 -19.86 -16.80 13.79
CA LEU A 93 -18.54 -17.34 13.47
C LEU A 93 -18.05 -18.25 14.60
N ASP A 94 -17.72 -19.49 14.27
CA ASP A 94 -17.03 -20.40 15.20
C ASP A 94 -15.54 -20.03 15.39
N ASP A 95 -14.90 -20.65 16.38
CA ASP A 95 -13.51 -20.34 16.74
C ASP A 95 -12.52 -20.59 15.60
N GLU A 96 -12.75 -21.65 14.80
CA GLU A 96 -11.91 -21.97 13.65
C GLU A 96 -12.02 -20.89 12.57
N THR A 97 -13.25 -20.40 12.34
CA THR A 97 -13.52 -19.32 11.38
C THR A 97 -12.93 -17.99 11.85
N ARG A 98 -13.03 -17.67 13.14
CA ARG A 98 -12.38 -16.48 13.73
C ARG A 98 -10.86 -16.57 13.60
N ALA A 99 -10.27 -17.74 13.85
CA ALA A 99 -8.83 -17.96 13.68
C ALA A 99 -8.39 -17.86 12.20
N PHE A 100 -9.20 -18.37 11.28
CA PHE A 100 -8.96 -18.22 9.84
C PHE A 100 -8.93 -16.74 9.42
N LEU A 101 -9.89 -15.93 9.86
CA LEU A 101 -9.90 -14.50 9.55
C LEU A 101 -8.65 -13.77 10.09
N ARG A 102 -8.20 -14.09 11.30
CA ARG A 102 -6.99 -13.49 11.90
C ARG A 102 -5.69 -13.90 11.20
N SER A 103 -5.59 -15.17 10.80
CA SER A 103 -4.33 -15.75 10.30
C SER A 103 -4.14 -15.62 8.79
N ARG A 104 -5.22 -15.33 8.04
CA ARG A 104 -5.20 -15.28 6.57
C ARG A 104 -5.42 -13.90 5.98
N SER A 105 -4.92 -12.86 6.67
CA SER A 105 -4.93 -11.48 6.15
C SER A 105 -4.09 -11.30 4.88
N ASP A 106 -3.20 -12.25 4.56
CA ASP A 106 -2.49 -12.35 3.27
C ASP A 106 -3.46 -12.39 2.07
N LEU A 107 -4.67 -12.93 2.27
CA LEU A 107 -5.71 -12.99 1.24
C LEU A 107 -6.31 -11.61 0.90
N LEU A 108 -6.02 -10.60 1.72
CA LEU A 108 -6.36 -9.20 1.45
C LEU A 108 -5.20 -8.45 0.76
N GLY A 109 -4.15 -9.15 0.31
CA GLY A 109 -2.97 -8.53 -0.31
C GLY A 109 -2.00 -7.89 0.68
N ILE A 110 -2.28 -7.94 1.98
CA ILE A 110 -1.39 -7.43 3.03
C ILE A 110 -0.19 -8.37 3.14
N GLY A 111 1.03 -7.83 3.06
CA GLY A 111 2.27 -8.62 3.14
C GLY A 111 2.61 -9.42 1.89
N GLY A 112 1.88 -9.25 0.78
CA GLY A 112 2.22 -9.82 -0.52
C GLY A 112 3.29 -9.01 -1.25
N ASP A 113 4.06 -9.67 -2.13
CA ASP A 113 5.14 -9.03 -2.89
C ASP A 113 4.64 -8.04 -3.95
N ASN A 114 3.38 -8.09 -4.40
CA ASN A 114 2.81 -7.23 -5.45
C ASN A 114 1.26 -7.26 -5.53
N LEU A 115 0.64 -6.19 -6.08
CA LEU A 115 -0.80 -6.12 -6.43
C LEU A 115 -1.26 -7.12 -7.52
N GLU A 116 -0.33 -7.68 -8.30
CA GLU A 116 -0.63 -8.54 -9.47
C GLU A 116 -0.19 -10.00 -9.27
N VAL A 117 0.07 -10.43 -8.04
CA VAL A 117 0.45 -11.84 -7.77
C VAL A 117 -0.75 -12.77 -7.93
N ASP A 118 -0.47 -13.95 -8.46
CA ASP A 118 -1.34 -15.13 -8.64
C ASP A 118 -1.89 -15.61 -7.26
N TRP A 119 -2.80 -14.85 -6.65
CA TRP A 119 -3.46 -15.18 -5.38
C TRP A 119 -4.59 -16.20 -5.59
N ASP A 120 -4.88 -17.00 -4.57
CA ASP A 120 -5.98 -17.97 -4.64
C ASP A 120 -7.33 -17.21 -4.51
N GLU A 121 -7.86 -16.76 -5.65
CA GLU A 121 -9.13 -16.03 -5.73
C GLU A 121 -10.27 -16.75 -5.01
N ARG A 122 -10.27 -18.10 -4.97
CA ARG A 122 -11.32 -18.87 -4.29
C ARG A 122 -11.25 -18.70 -2.79
N GLU A 123 -10.04 -18.75 -2.22
CA GLU A 123 -9.80 -18.53 -0.80
C GLU A 123 -10.06 -17.06 -0.43
N ALA A 124 -9.68 -16.11 -1.28
CA ALA A 124 -10.00 -14.69 -1.08
C ALA A 124 -11.52 -14.46 -1.06
N VAL A 125 -12.28 -15.02 -2.01
CA VAL A 125 -13.75 -14.94 -2.00
C VAL A 125 -14.32 -15.59 -0.74
N ARG A 126 -13.81 -16.75 -0.32
CA ARG A 126 -14.24 -17.40 0.94
C ARG A 126 -13.98 -16.51 2.15
N TYR A 127 -12.84 -15.84 2.20
CA TYR A 127 -12.48 -14.89 3.26
C TYR A 127 -13.47 -13.75 3.34
N LEU A 128 -13.73 -13.09 2.22
CA LEU A 128 -14.65 -11.94 2.17
C LEU A 128 -16.10 -12.34 2.51
N ARG A 129 -16.59 -13.49 2.03
CA ARG A 129 -17.93 -14.01 2.38
C ARG A 129 -18.05 -14.43 3.83
N THR A 130 -16.94 -14.83 4.44
CA THR A 130 -16.91 -15.14 5.86
C THR A 130 -17.04 -13.85 6.67
N ALA A 131 -16.36 -12.79 6.24
CA ALA A 131 -16.47 -11.48 6.86
C ALA A 131 -17.89 -10.91 6.85
N GLU A 132 -18.67 -11.12 5.78
CA GLU A 132 -20.06 -10.64 5.67
C GLU A 132 -21.02 -11.22 6.74
N LYS A 133 -20.65 -12.31 7.41
CA LYS A 133 -21.53 -12.96 8.39
C LYS A 133 -21.60 -12.25 9.74
N MET A 134 -20.64 -11.38 10.06
CA MET A 134 -20.59 -10.69 11.35
C MET A 134 -21.36 -9.37 11.34
N ASP A 135 -21.89 -8.97 12.49
CA ASP A 135 -22.55 -7.67 12.66
C ASP A 135 -21.53 -6.56 12.94
N ARG A 136 -20.96 -6.00 11.87
CA ARG A 136 -19.93 -4.96 11.96
C ARG A 136 -20.44 -3.66 12.59
N SER A 137 -21.70 -3.29 12.37
CA SER A 137 -22.31 -2.10 12.98
C SER A 137 -22.42 -2.25 14.51
N MET A 138 -22.68 -3.46 15.00
CA MET A 138 -22.65 -3.74 16.45
C MET A 138 -21.24 -3.64 17.04
N ILE A 139 -20.19 -3.99 16.29
CA ILE A 139 -18.79 -3.78 16.71
C ILE A 139 -18.47 -2.28 16.80
N ILE A 140 -18.90 -1.46 15.83
CA ILE A 140 -18.79 0.00 15.92
C ILE A 140 -19.52 0.54 17.16
N ALA A 141 -20.74 0.06 17.43
CA ALA A 141 -21.48 0.43 18.63
C ALA A 141 -20.73 0.08 19.93
N ALA A 142 -20.04 -1.06 19.97
CA ALA A 142 -19.20 -1.46 21.10
C ALA A 142 -18.00 -0.51 21.29
N GLY A 143 -17.39 -0.05 20.18
CA GLY A 143 -16.37 1.00 20.18
C GLY A 143 -16.89 2.31 20.79
N LEU A 144 -18.05 2.79 20.34
CA LEU A 144 -18.68 4.01 20.86
C LEU A 144 -19.04 3.90 22.36
N VAL A 145 -19.49 2.74 22.82
CA VAL A 145 -19.73 2.47 24.26
C VAL A 145 -18.43 2.56 25.05
N SER A 146 -17.33 2.03 24.52
CA SER A 146 -16.01 2.06 25.16
C SER A 146 -15.50 3.50 25.26
N LEU A 147 -15.57 4.28 24.18
CA LEU A 147 -15.16 5.69 24.14
C LEU A 147 -16.01 6.57 25.06
N SER A 148 -17.32 6.38 25.11
CA SER A 148 -18.17 7.13 26.05
C SER A 148 -17.83 6.82 27.53
N GLY A 149 -17.46 5.58 27.82
CA GLY A 149 -16.94 5.18 29.13
C GLY A 149 -15.60 5.86 29.43
N LEU A 150 -14.69 5.86 28.47
CA LEU A 150 -13.37 6.49 28.56
C LEU A 150 -13.47 8.00 28.80
N GLU A 151 -14.30 8.73 28.05
CA GLU A 151 -14.52 10.18 28.22
C GLU A 151 -14.92 10.52 29.68
N THR A 152 -15.86 9.74 30.24
CA THR A 152 -16.32 9.92 31.63
C THR A 152 -15.21 9.57 32.64
N PHE A 153 -14.43 8.54 32.32
CA PHE A 153 -13.32 8.07 33.14
C PHE A 153 -12.19 9.11 33.19
N LEU A 154 -11.71 9.58 32.04
CA LEU A 154 -10.67 10.61 31.92
C LEU A 154 -11.06 11.93 32.59
N ALA A 155 -12.32 12.36 32.47
CA ALA A 155 -12.80 13.54 33.19
C ALA A 155 -12.67 13.39 34.72
N THR A 156 -12.88 12.17 35.24
CA THR A 156 -12.70 11.88 36.67
C THR A 156 -11.23 11.79 37.05
N ILE A 157 -10.40 11.16 36.22
CA ILE A 157 -8.94 11.07 36.43
C ILE A 157 -8.30 12.45 36.44
N ASN A 158 -8.61 13.31 35.46
CA ASN A 158 -8.12 14.68 35.40
C ASN A 158 -8.47 15.47 36.68
N ARG A 159 -9.72 15.38 37.16
CA ARG A 159 -10.12 16.00 38.42
C ARG A 159 -9.31 15.47 39.62
N LEU A 160 -9.10 14.16 39.71
CA LEU A 160 -8.31 13.55 40.81
C LEU A 160 -6.83 13.95 40.75
N SER A 161 -6.28 14.08 39.54
CA SER A 161 -4.92 14.56 39.29
C SER A 161 -4.76 16.02 39.74
N GLN A 162 -5.67 16.91 39.34
CA GLN A 162 -5.69 18.32 39.77
C GLN A 162 -5.86 18.50 41.29
N GLU A 163 -6.57 17.58 41.95
CA GLU A 163 -6.70 17.53 43.41
C GLU A 163 -5.43 17.00 44.11
N GLY A 164 -4.42 16.52 43.35
CA GLY A 164 -3.18 15.93 43.86
C GLY A 164 -3.34 14.51 44.40
N THR A 165 -4.50 13.88 44.20
CA THR A 165 -4.88 12.62 44.86
C THR A 165 -4.10 11.41 44.31
N LEU A 166 -3.56 11.53 43.09
CA LEU A 166 -2.82 10.45 42.41
C LEU A 166 -1.30 10.53 42.62
N SER A 167 -0.78 11.72 42.95
CA SER A 167 0.66 12.06 42.97
C SER A 167 1.54 11.36 44.02
N GLY A 168 0.98 10.48 44.84
CA GLY A 168 1.70 9.73 45.89
C GLY A 168 1.36 8.25 45.93
N LEU A 169 0.80 7.72 44.84
CA LEU A 169 0.44 6.32 44.73
C LEU A 169 1.62 5.52 44.15
N ASP A 170 2.61 5.23 45.02
CA ASP A 170 3.69 4.29 44.70
C ASP A 170 3.31 2.84 45.05
N GLY A 171 3.74 1.89 44.23
CA GLY A 171 3.56 0.45 44.38
C GLY A 171 4.86 -0.31 44.68
N ALA A 172 5.98 0.40 44.87
CA ALA A 172 7.33 -0.12 44.98
C ALA A 172 7.75 -1.07 43.83
N GLY A 173 7.42 -0.68 42.59
CA GLY A 173 7.71 -1.41 41.35
C GLY A 173 6.75 -2.57 41.09
N ARG A 174 5.54 -2.52 41.66
CA ARG A 174 4.47 -3.50 41.46
C ARG A 174 3.14 -2.77 41.19
N PRO A 175 2.20 -3.39 40.45
CA PRO A 175 0.88 -2.81 40.29
C PRO A 175 0.19 -2.57 41.63
N LEU A 176 -0.41 -1.39 41.76
CA LEU A 176 -1.27 -0.98 42.88
C LEU A 176 -2.52 -1.86 42.99
N LEU A 177 -3.08 -2.23 41.84
CA LEU A 177 -4.18 -3.19 41.72
C LEU A 177 -3.86 -4.20 40.62
N ASP A 178 -4.19 -5.46 40.89
CA ASP A 178 -4.08 -6.57 39.94
C ASP A 178 -5.17 -7.58 40.25
N PHE A 179 -6.21 -7.64 39.41
CA PHE A 179 -7.32 -8.57 39.60
C PHE A 179 -7.95 -8.98 38.28
N SER A 180 -8.66 -10.11 38.29
CA SER A 180 -9.38 -10.63 37.12
C SER A 180 -10.86 -10.25 37.16
N THR A 181 -11.39 -9.92 36.00
CA THR A 181 -12.82 -9.83 35.73
C THR A 181 -13.24 -10.99 34.82
N PRO A 182 -14.54 -11.24 34.62
CA PRO A 182 -15.00 -12.18 33.59
C PRO A 182 -14.54 -11.85 32.16
N TRP A 183 -14.13 -10.60 31.91
CA TRP A 183 -13.76 -10.09 30.59
C TRP A 183 -12.25 -9.87 30.41
N GLY A 184 -11.45 -10.19 31.42
CA GLY A 184 -9.99 -10.02 31.38
C GLY A 184 -9.40 -9.39 32.63
N ARG A 185 -8.07 -9.34 32.68
CA ARG A 185 -7.29 -8.80 33.80
C ARG A 185 -7.34 -7.26 33.81
N VAL A 186 -7.36 -6.67 35.00
CA VAL A 186 -7.24 -5.23 35.22
C VAL A 186 -5.99 -4.96 36.04
N LEU A 187 -5.17 -4.03 35.56
CA LEU A 187 -3.94 -3.59 36.19
C LEU A 187 -4.00 -2.08 36.44
N VAL A 188 -3.52 -1.64 37.60
CA VAL A 188 -3.28 -0.22 37.89
C VAL A 188 -1.82 -0.06 38.30
N GLY A 189 -1.04 0.63 37.47
CA GLY A 189 0.34 1.03 37.71
C GLY A 189 0.47 2.12 38.77
N GLY A 190 1.67 2.24 39.34
CA GLY A 190 2.02 3.35 40.24
C GLY A 190 2.52 4.56 39.47
N ILE A 191 3.05 5.57 40.17
CA ILE A 191 3.76 6.73 39.59
C ILE A 191 5.26 6.45 39.33
N GLU A 192 5.62 5.18 39.26
CA GLU A 192 6.99 4.72 39.20
C GLU A 192 7.08 3.70 38.06
N ARG A 193 8.27 3.61 37.46
CA ARG A 193 8.53 2.65 36.39
C ARG A 193 7.99 1.26 36.69
N ASN A 194 7.09 0.78 35.85
CA ASN A 194 6.54 -0.56 35.85
C ASN A 194 6.98 -1.33 34.59
N THR A 195 6.43 -2.53 34.42
CA THR A 195 6.65 -3.33 33.20
C THR A 195 5.46 -4.25 32.98
N TYR A 196 4.76 -4.07 31.87
CA TYR A 196 3.55 -4.82 31.54
C TYR A 196 3.84 -5.91 30.51
N ARG A 197 3.61 -7.18 30.87
CA ARG A 197 3.97 -8.35 30.04
C ARG A 197 2.78 -9.16 29.55
N ASP A 198 1.72 -9.17 30.34
CA ASP A 198 0.56 -10.00 30.09
C ASP A 198 -0.57 -9.19 29.43
N PRO A 199 -1.46 -9.84 28.67
CA PRO A 199 -2.67 -9.21 28.16
C PRO A 199 -3.59 -8.76 29.29
N ALA A 200 -4.31 -7.66 29.08
CA ALA A 200 -5.24 -7.09 30.04
C ALA A 200 -6.45 -6.49 29.31
N LEU A 201 -7.60 -6.52 29.98
CA LEU A 201 -8.78 -5.76 29.61
C LEU A 201 -8.51 -4.25 29.77
N LEU A 202 -7.88 -3.88 30.88
CA LEU A 202 -7.55 -2.50 31.23
C LEU A 202 -6.19 -2.45 31.94
N ILE A 203 -5.32 -1.59 31.45
CA ILE A 203 -4.16 -1.08 32.19
C ILE A 203 -4.41 0.42 32.38
N LEU A 204 -4.37 0.86 33.63
CA LEU A 204 -4.26 2.27 33.96
C LEU A 204 -2.85 2.48 34.50
N ASP A 205 -2.00 3.16 33.77
CA ASP A 205 -0.76 3.67 34.33
C ASP A 205 -1.02 5.03 35.00
N LEU A 206 -0.34 5.32 36.11
CA LEU A 206 -0.42 6.62 36.76
C LEU A 206 0.86 7.44 36.52
N GLY A 207 1.93 6.80 36.07
CA GLY A 207 3.02 7.38 35.33
C GLY A 207 4.41 6.85 35.67
N GLY A 208 5.43 7.49 35.10
CA GLY A 208 6.84 7.11 35.21
C GLY A 208 7.30 6.26 34.02
N ASP A 209 8.60 6.29 33.71
CA ASP A 209 9.15 5.75 32.46
C ASP A 209 9.05 4.21 32.33
N ASP A 210 7.97 3.77 31.72
CA ASP A 210 7.42 2.44 31.74
C ASP A 210 7.85 1.57 30.56
N VAL A 211 7.56 0.27 30.65
CA VAL A 211 7.85 -0.66 29.55
C VAL A 211 6.70 -1.62 29.30
N TYR A 212 6.07 -1.46 28.13
CA TYR A 212 5.01 -2.33 27.67
C TYR A 212 5.56 -3.37 26.70
N GLN A 213 5.59 -4.63 27.14
CA GLN A 213 6.02 -5.80 26.35
C GLN A 213 4.85 -6.72 25.96
N ASN A 214 3.63 -6.32 26.31
CA ASN A 214 2.39 -6.93 25.87
C ASN A 214 1.93 -6.28 24.55
N ARG A 215 0.63 -6.32 24.26
CA ARG A 215 0.02 -5.67 23.08
C ARG A 215 -0.50 -4.26 23.34
N ALA A 216 -0.32 -3.73 24.56
CA ALA A 216 -0.76 -2.42 25.05
C ALA A 216 -2.03 -1.88 24.37
N GLY A 217 -3.20 -2.22 24.93
CA GLY A 217 -4.47 -1.80 24.35
C GLY A 217 -4.86 -2.56 23.07
N GLY A 218 -4.02 -3.49 22.60
CA GLY A 218 -4.29 -4.32 21.45
C GLY A 218 -5.00 -5.65 21.79
N THR A 219 -5.92 -6.04 20.92
CA THR A 219 -6.77 -7.24 21.09
C THR A 219 -6.09 -8.52 20.62
N GLU A 220 -6.52 -9.66 21.17
CA GLU A 220 -6.04 -10.98 20.75
C GLU A 220 -7.11 -12.08 20.89
N ALA A 221 -6.78 -13.30 20.47
CA ALA A 221 -7.68 -14.43 20.66
C ALA A 221 -7.97 -14.62 22.16
N GLY A 222 -9.25 -14.52 22.54
CA GLY A 222 -9.70 -14.60 23.93
C GLY A 222 -9.72 -13.26 24.70
N GLN A 223 -9.29 -12.16 24.10
CA GLN A 223 -9.38 -10.80 24.67
C GLN A 223 -9.91 -9.84 23.58
N GLN A 224 -11.23 -9.65 23.55
CA GLN A 224 -11.90 -8.89 22.48
C GLN A 224 -11.93 -7.38 22.73
N VAL A 225 -11.79 -6.96 23.99
CA VAL A 225 -11.65 -5.56 24.38
C VAL A 225 -10.35 -5.42 25.15
N ALA A 226 -9.50 -4.49 24.77
CA ALA A 226 -8.26 -4.19 25.48
C ALA A 226 -8.04 -2.68 25.50
N VAL A 227 -7.71 -2.14 26.67
CA VAL A 227 -7.54 -0.70 26.89
C VAL A 227 -6.28 -0.44 27.68
N VAL A 228 -5.48 0.53 27.24
CA VAL A 228 -4.44 1.19 28.03
C VAL A 228 -4.82 2.66 28.18
N VAL A 229 -4.68 3.17 29.39
CA VAL A 229 -4.71 4.60 29.70
C VAL A 229 -3.42 4.89 30.44
N ASP A 230 -2.49 5.55 29.78
CA ASP A 230 -1.31 6.12 30.40
C ASP A 230 -1.56 7.60 30.71
N LEU A 231 -0.96 8.11 31.78
CA LEU A 231 -1.16 9.49 32.22
C LEU A 231 0.09 10.36 32.10
N ALA A 232 1.29 9.77 32.15
CA ALA A 232 2.56 10.51 32.14
C ALA A 232 3.76 9.58 32.13
N GLY A 233 4.80 9.85 31.35
CA GLY A 233 6.08 9.14 31.45
C GLY A 233 6.77 9.11 30.10
N ASP A 234 8.09 8.92 30.07
CA ASP A 234 8.78 8.68 28.79
C ASP A 234 8.88 7.16 28.57
N ASP A 235 7.88 6.59 27.89
CA ASP A 235 7.57 5.17 27.91
C ASP A 235 8.04 4.43 26.67
N LEU A 236 8.27 3.13 26.85
CA LEU A 236 8.62 2.22 25.76
C LEU A 236 7.54 1.17 25.55
N TYR A 237 6.79 1.33 24.46
CA TYR A 237 5.84 0.34 23.97
C TYR A 237 6.48 -0.54 22.90
N MET A 238 6.90 -1.76 23.25
CA MET A 238 7.67 -2.59 22.32
C MET A 238 7.22 -4.04 22.30
N THR A 239 6.78 -4.50 21.12
CA THR A 239 6.46 -5.91 20.88
C THR A 239 6.58 -6.31 19.41
N GLU A 240 7.05 -7.53 19.15
CA GLU A 240 7.02 -8.14 17.81
C GLU A 240 5.68 -8.86 17.54
N LYS A 241 4.77 -8.89 18.52
CA LYS A 241 3.46 -9.53 18.37
C LYS A 241 2.55 -8.65 17.51
N THR A 242 1.74 -9.28 16.67
CA THR A 242 0.68 -8.59 15.93
C THR A 242 -0.45 -8.15 16.85
N GLY A 243 -1.18 -7.12 16.42
CA GLY A 243 -2.32 -6.59 17.18
C GLY A 243 -1.89 -5.78 18.38
N ALA A 244 -0.89 -4.91 18.23
CA ALA A 244 -0.38 -3.98 19.25
C ALA A 244 -0.29 -2.59 18.66
N GLN A 245 0.13 -1.54 19.32
CA GLN A 245 -0.65 -0.91 20.35
C GLN A 245 -2.02 -0.41 19.85
N GLY A 246 -3.04 -0.46 20.70
CA GLY A 246 -4.38 0.03 20.37
C GLY A 246 -5.09 -0.68 19.20
N ALA A 247 -4.60 -1.84 18.73
CA ALA A 247 -5.13 -2.49 17.54
C ALA A 247 -6.40 -3.33 17.80
N GLY A 248 -7.42 -3.14 16.95
CA GLY A 248 -8.71 -3.82 16.99
C GLY A 248 -8.82 -4.94 15.95
N LEU A 249 -8.40 -6.15 16.31
CA LEU A 249 -8.52 -7.34 15.47
C LEU A 249 -9.74 -8.15 15.94
N LEU A 250 -10.85 -8.10 15.18
CA LEU A 250 -12.15 -8.66 15.57
C LEU A 250 -12.54 -8.26 17.01
N GLY A 251 -12.40 -6.97 17.33
CA GLY A 251 -12.52 -6.47 18.69
C GLY A 251 -12.27 -4.96 18.80
N ILE A 252 -12.24 -4.46 20.02
CA ILE A 252 -12.01 -3.05 20.37
C ILE A 252 -10.65 -2.93 21.06
N GLY A 253 -9.67 -2.32 20.37
CA GLY A 253 -8.38 -1.99 20.93
C GLY A 253 -8.25 -0.48 21.13
N LEU A 254 -7.84 -0.04 22.32
CA LEU A 254 -7.64 1.37 22.65
C LEU A 254 -6.32 1.55 23.40
N LEU A 255 -5.44 2.41 22.90
CA LEU A 255 -4.37 3.00 23.69
C LEU A 255 -4.62 4.50 23.78
N VAL A 256 -4.53 5.04 24.98
CA VAL A 256 -4.54 6.47 25.24
C VAL A 256 -3.29 6.79 26.03
N ASP A 257 -2.39 7.57 25.46
CA ASP A 257 -1.35 8.27 26.19
C ASP A 257 -1.76 9.74 26.37
N LEU A 258 -1.39 10.34 27.50
CA LEU A 258 -1.75 11.74 27.79
C LEU A 258 -0.56 12.69 27.84
N ALA A 259 0.67 12.20 28.02
CA ALA A 259 1.88 12.99 28.18
C ALA A 259 3.13 12.11 28.21
N GLY A 260 4.15 12.48 27.45
CA GLY A 260 5.43 11.78 27.49
C GLY A 260 6.23 12.00 26.22
N ASP A 261 7.55 11.83 26.25
CA ASP A 261 8.30 11.62 24.99
C ASP A 261 8.41 10.09 24.76
N ASP A 262 7.44 9.50 24.06
CA ASP A 262 7.23 8.07 23.98
C ASP A 262 7.81 7.39 22.74
N GLU A 263 8.05 6.09 22.90
CA GLU A 263 8.50 5.23 21.83
C GLU A 263 7.57 4.03 21.59
N TYR A 264 6.89 4.06 20.46
CA TYR A 264 6.01 2.98 20.00
C TYR A 264 6.69 2.13 18.91
N ARG A 265 6.94 0.86 19.23
CA ARG A 265 7.56 -0.14 18.33
C ARG A 265 6.69 -1.39 18.20
N ALA A 266 6.25 -1.67 16.98
CA ALA A 266 5.44 -2.84 16.69
C ALA A 266 5.82 -3.53 15.38
N GLY A 267 5.34 -4.77 15.21
CA GLY A 267 5.36 -5.50 13.95
C GLY A 267 4.22 -5.06 13.03
N ASP A 268 3.46 -6.05 12.56
CA ASP A 268 2.29 -5.82 11.69
C ASP A 268 1.00 -5.66 12.50
N PHE A 269 -0.03 -5.06 11.88
CA PHE A 269 -1.35 -4.87 12.48
C PHE A 269 -1.26 -4.04 13.75
N ALA A 270 -0.82 -2.78 13.60
CA ALA A 270 -0.45 -2.00 14.76
C ALA A 270 -0.81 -0.51 14.85
N GLN A 271 -0.67 0.07 16.05
CA GLN A 271 -0.80 1.51 16.30
C GLN A 271 -2.16 2.04 15.80
N GLY A 272 -3.23 1.56 16.45
CA GLY A 272 -4.61 1.92 16.10
C GLY A 272 -5.15 1.20 14.86
N ALA A 273 -4.43 0.23 14.28
CA ALA A 273 -4.92 -0.52 13.13
C ALA A 273 -6.13 -1.42 13.47
N SER A 274 -6.96 -1.68 12.47
CA SER A 274 -8.19 -2.47 12.60
C SER A 274 -8.39 -3.47 11.48
N LEU A 275 -8.72 -4.70 11.88
CA LEU A 275 -9.19 -5.76 11.00
C LEU A 275 -10.50 -6.30 11.59
N PHE A 276 -11.63 -5.94 10.98
CA PHE A 276 -12.99 -6.24 11.45
C PHE A 276 -13.34 -5.67 12.84
N GLY A 277 -12.62 -4.66 13.31
CA GLY A 277 -12.73 -4.16 14.67
C GLY A 277 -12.82 -2.63 14.75
N VAL A 278 -12.51 -2.11 15.93
CA VAL A 278 -12.18 -0.70 16.15
C VAL A 278 -10.82 -0.66 16.82
N GLY A 279 -9.84 -0.06 16.15
CA GLY A 279 -8.51 0.20 16.70
C GLY A 279 -8.33 1.70 16.86
N ILE A 280 -7.88 2.14 18.04
CA ILE A 280 -7.61 3.55 18.32
C ILE A 280 -6.30 3.66 19.10
N HIS A 281 -5.42 4.50 18.60
CA HIS A 281 -4.26 5.01 19.30
C HIS A 281 -4.45 6.52 19.43
N TRP A 282 -4.51 7.02 20.66
CA TRP A 282 -4.67 8.44 20.94
C TRP A 282 -3.52 8.92 21.80
N ASP A 283 -2.63 9.67 21.17
CA ASP A 283 -1.54 10.41 21.81
C ASP A 283 -1.96 11.88 21.98
N ARG A 284 -1.46 12.57 23.01
CA ARG A 284 -1.93 13.93 23.33
C ARG A 284 -0.84 14.99 23.44
N GLU A 285 0.31 14.64 24.01
CA GLU A 285 1.37 15.60 24.30
C GLU A 285 2.70 14.85 24.29
N GLY A 286 3.63 15.24 23.45
CA GLY A 286 4.93 14.58 23.48
C GLY A 286 5.85 14.92 22.33
N ARG A 287 7.00 14.27 22.31
CA ARG A 287 7.76 14.06 21.08
C ARG A 287 7.92 12.57 20.89
N ASP A 288 7.15 12.05 19.95
CA ASP A 288 6.86 10.64 19.88
C ASP A 288 7.41 10.00 18.61
N SER A 289 7.74 8.72 18.76
CA SER A 289 8.28 7.93 17.67
C SER A 289 7.43 6.70 17.43
N PHE A 290 6.63 6.72 16.36
CA PHE A 290 5.82 5.61 15.92
C PHE A 290 6.54 4.77 14.85
N ARG A 291 6.92 3.54 15.19
CA ARG A 291 7.55 2.57 14.28
C ARG A 291 6.76 1.27 14.15
N ALA A 292 6.36 0.94 12.93
CA ALA A 292 5.70 -0.32 12.61
C ALA A 292 6.17 -0.93 11.28
N LYS A 293 5.79 -2.18 11.00
CA LYS A 293 6.09 -2.85 9.73
C LYS A 293 4.97 -2.60 8.72
N GLN A 294 3.89 -3.38 8.78
CA GLN A 294 2.79 -3.27 7.83
C GLN A 294 1.43 -3.18 8.50
N PHE A 295 0.47 -2.55 7.81
CA PHE A 295 -0.91 -2.45 8.28
C PHE A 295 -0.99 -1.76 9.65
N ALA A 296 -0.58 -0.50 9.71
CA ALA A 296 -0.36 0.20 10.97
C ALA A 296 -0.77 1.69 10.93
N GLN A 297 -0.63 2.40 12.04
CA GLN A 297 -0.80 3.86 12.13
C GLN A 297 -2.16 4.29 11.58
N GLY A 298 -3.22 3.75 12.19
CA GLY A 298 -4.60 4.03 11.80
C GLY A 298 -5.06 3.35 10.51
N ALA A 299 -4.49 2.19 10.13
CA ALA A 299 -4.98 1.41 8.99
C ALA A 299 -6.30 0.67 9.29
N GLY A 300 -7.25 0.65 8.35
CA GLY A 300 -8.57 0.01 8.54
C GLY A 300 -8.97 -0.95 7.42
N ALA A 301 -9.45 -2.15 7.78
CA ALA A 301 -10.05 -3.13 6.86
C ALA A 301 -11.30 -3.75 7.49
N PHE A 302 -12.45 -3.65 6.81
CA PHE A 302 -13.75 -4.10 7.33
C PHE A 302 -14.15 -3.56 8.71
N GLY A 303 -13.50 -2.49 9.15
CA GLY A 303 -13.59 -1.87 10.46
C GLY A 303 -12.94 -0.50 10.41
N VAL A 304 -12.76 0.12 11.58
CA VAL A 304 -12.23 1.49 11.69
C VAL A 304 -10.91 1.47 12.46
N GLY A 305 -9.84 1.97 11.83
CA GLY A 305 -8.55 2.20 12.47
C GLY A 305 -8.27 3.70 12.59
N ILE A 306 -7.82 4.15 13.76
CA ILE A 306 -7.56 5.56 14.06
C ILE A 306 -6.22 5.67 14.78
N LEU A 307 -5.36 6.54 14.29
CA LEU A 307 -4.28 7.15 15.06
C LEU A 307 -4.59 8.65 15.18
N LEU A 308 -4.61 9.16 16.40
CA LEU A 308 -4.85 10.56 16.72
C LEU A 308 -3.66 11.06 17.53
N ASP A 309 -3.00 12.07 17.04
CA ASP A 309 -1.99 12.86 17.73
C ASP A 309 -2.51 14.30 17.89
N GLU A 310 -2.27 14.92 19.04
CA GLU A 310 -2.79 16.26 19.33
C GLU A 310 -1.71 17.35 19.42
N ALA A 311 -0.45 16.97 19.69
CA ALA A 311 0.64 17.90 19.87
C ALA A 311 1.99 17.19 19.98
N GLY A 312 2.94 17.59 19.16
CA GLY A 312 4.30 17.16 19.33
C GLY A 312 5.23 17.58 18.21
N THR A 313 6.26 16.78 17.95
CA THR A 313 7.09 16.92 16.76
C THR A 313 7.59 15.52 16.44
N ASP A 314 6.78 14.78 15.71
CA ASP A 314 6.65 13.35 15.81
C ASP A 314 7.13 12.66 14.54
N ALA A 315 7.47 11.38 14.71
CA ALA A 315 8.04 10.58 13.64
C ALA A 315 7.20 9.33 13.41
N TYR A 316 6.46 9.32 12.30
CA TYR A 316 5.69 8.19 11.81
C TYR A 316 6.48 7.41 10.76
N THR A 317 7.05 6.27 11.14
CA THR A 317 7.82 5.43 10.22
C THR A 317 7.20 4.05 10.04
N VAL A 318 6.93 3.69 8.79
CA VAL A 318 6.31 2.42 8.42
C VAL A 318 6.86 1.86 7.10
N GLN A 319 6.67 0.56 6.86
CA GLN A 319 7.05 -0.04 5.57
C GLN A 319 5.94 0.11 4.54
N ALA A 320 4.70 -0.28 4.87
CA ALA A 320 3.56 -0.18 3.97
C ALA A 320 2.17 -0.30 4.65
N PHE A 321 1.10 0.02 3.91
CA PHE A 321 -0.31 -0.15 4.29
C PHE A 321 -0.69 0.62 5.55
N ALA A 322 -0.36 1.91 5.66
CA ALA A 322 -0.39 2.59 6.95
C ALA A 322 -0.67 4.10 6.85
N GLN A 323 -0.62 4.82 7.97
CA GLN A 323 -0.79 6.27 8.03
C GLN A 323 -2.15 6.68 7.44
N GLY A 324 -3.21 6.19 8.07
CA GLY A 324 -4.59 6.40 7.61
C GLY A 324 -4.97 5.59 6.37
N PHE A 325 -4.39 4.41 6.18
CA PHE A 325 -4.68 3.54 5.04
C PHE A 325 -6.06 2.87 5.14
N GLY A 326 -6.85 2.92 4.07
CA GLY A 326 -8.19 2.32 3.99
C GLY A 326 -8.29 1.17 3.00
N LEU A 327 -8.45 -0.06 3.49
CA LEU A 327 -8.70 -1.25 2.67
C LEU A 327 -10.20 -1.58 2.60
N THR A 328 -10.58 -2.44 1.65
CA THR A 328 -11.95 -2.94 1.42
C THR A 328 -12.83 -2.96 2.68
N GLY A 329 -13.92 -2.18 2.60
CA GLY A 329 -14.96 -2.12 3.63
C GLY A 329 -14.52 -1.53 4.98
N GLY A 330 -13.32 -0.95 5.05
CA GLY A 330 -12.80 -0.27 6.23
C GLY A 330 -12.50 1.20 6.00
N ALA A 331 -12.34 1.92 7.11
CA ALA A 331 -11.88 3.30 7.14
C ALA A 331 -10.60 3.37 7.98
N GLY A 332 -9.57 4.00 7.43
CA GLY A 332 -8.34 4.33 8.14
C GLY A 332 -8.19 5.83 8.28
N LEU A 333 -7.74 6.29 9.45
CA LEU A 333 -7.45 7.68 9.73
C LEU A 333 -6.13 7.80 10.51
N LEU A 334 -5.25 8.69 10.04
CA LEU A 334 -4.25 9.35 10.87
C LEU A 334 -4.65 10.83 10.93
N LEU A 335 -4.81 11.36 12.13
CA LEU A 335 -5.03 12.79 12.37
C LEU A 335 -3.94 13.29 13.29
N ASP A 336 -3.13 14.20 12.77
CA ASP A 336 -2.18 15.01 13.52
C ASP A 336 -2.71 16.44 13.59
N ARG A 337 -2.36 17.18 14.65
CA ARG A 337 -2.84 18.54 14.86
C ARG A 337 -1.75 19.60 14.88
N GLN A 338 -0.55 19.26 15.30
CA GLN A 338 0.47 20.24 15.68
C GLN A 338 1.83 19.58 15.73
N GLY A 339 2.77 20.07 14.94
CA GLY A 339 4.16 19.66 15.05
C GLY A 339 4.96 19.99 13.81
N ASP A 340 6.27 19.75 13.81
CA ASP A 340 7.06 19.76 12.55
C ASP A 340 7.39 18.29 12.22
N ASP A 341 6.43 17.57 11.68
CA ASP A 341 6.32 16.11 11.72
C ASP A 341 6.91 15.41 10.50
N GLN A 342 7.14 14.11 10.66
CA GLN A 342 7.71 13.26 9.61
C GLN A 342 6.86 12.02 9.36
N TYR A 343 6.27 11.98 8.18
CA TYR A 343 5.53 10.84 7.66
C TYR A 343 6.38 10.07 6.66
N VAL A 344 6.95 8.95 7.08
CA VAL A 344 7.86 8.14 6.25
C VAL A 344 7.31 6.75 6.00
N SER A 345 7.01 6.45 4.73
CA SER A 345 6.61 5.12 4.27
C SER A 345 7.57 4.61 3.18
N LEU A 346 8.61 3.89 3.59
CA LEU A 346 9.67 3.38 2.72
C LEU A 346 10.04 1.93 3.04
N GLY A 347 10.54 1.20 2.04
CA GLY A 347 11.02 -0.18 2.24
C GLY A 347 9.91 -1.22 2.37
N GLY A 348 8.71 -0.91 1.86
CA GLY A 348 7.62 -1.86 1.65
C GLY A 348 7.93 -2.94 0.60
N PRO A 349 6.93 -3.70 0.13
CA PRO A 349 7.12 -4.68 -0.93
C PRO A 349 7.70 -4.03 -2.21
N PRO A 350 8.59 -4.70 -2.96
CA PRO A 350 9.19 -4.13 -4.16
C PRO A 350 8.14 -3.93 -5.26
N ASP A 351 8.14 -2.76 -5.91
CA ASP A 351 7.25 -2.53 -7.04
C ASP A 351 7.85 -3.12 -8.33
N TYR A 352 7.08 -3.97 -9.00
CA TYR A 352 7.56 -4.65 -10.22
C TYR A 352 7.85 -3.70 -11.39
N ARG A 353 7.34 -2.46 -11.37
CA ARG A 353 7.45 -1.52 -12.50
C ARG A 353 8.82 -0.86 -12.56
N GLN A 354 9.53 -0.72 -11.43
CA GLN A 354 10.85 -0.10 -11.41
C GLN A 354 11.74 -0.68 -10.29
N GLU A 355 12.96 -1.08 -10.67
CA GLU A 355 13.95 -1.61 -9.72
C GLU A 355 14.36 -0.54 -8.69
N GLY A 356 14.46 -0.95 -7.43
CA GLY A 356 14.83 -0.07 -6.32
C GLY A 356 13.67 0.68 -5.68
N HIS A 357 12.47 0.60 -6.28
CA HIS A 357 11.25 1.20 -5.76
C HIS A 357 10.36 0.18 -5.04
N HIS A 358 9.57 0.67 -4.11
CA HIS A 358 8.70 -0.10 -3.23
C HIS A 358 7.28 0.47 -3.22
N GLN A 359 6.35 -0.33 -2.71
CA GLN A 359 4.94 0.02 -2.55
C GLN A 359 4.70 0.49 -1.11
N SER A 360 4.24 1.72 -0.97
CA SER A 360 3.93 2.35 0.32
C SER A 360 2.50 2.03 0.77
N PHE A 361 1.48 2.26 -0.07
CA PHE A 361 0.07 2.21 0.35
C PHE A 361 -0.19 2.98 1.65
N ALA A 362 0.24 4.25 1.69
CA ALA A 362 0.25 5.01 2.93
C ALA A 362 -0.19 6.46 2.75
N GLN A 363 -0.31 7.19 3.86
CA GLN A 363 -0.62 8.63 3.88
C GLN A 363 -1.99 8.88 3.23
N GLY A 364 -3.01 8.28 3.83
CA GLY A 364 -4.40 8.43 3.39
C GLY A 364 -4.75 7.66 2.12
N PHE A 365 -4.03 6.59 1.78
CA PHE A 365 -4.30 5.83 0.57
C PHE A 365 -5.53 4.92 0.72
N GLY A 366 -6.41 4.89 -0.29
CA GLY A 366 -7.59 4.02 -0.35
C GLY A 366 -7.42 2.86 -1.34
N LEU A 367 -7.62 1.61 -0.92
CA LEU A 367 -7.38 0.42 -1.75
C LEU A 367 -8.56 -0.56 -1.77
N GLY A 368 -8.92 -1.04 -2.97
CA GLY A 368 -9.77 -2.21 -3.17
C GLY A 368 -9.06 -3.43 -3.73
N LEU A 369 -9.67 -4.60 -3.51
CA LEU A 369 -9.16 -5.89 -3.96
C LEU A 369 -9.63 -6.16 -5.39
N ARG A 370 -8.79 -5.88 -6.38
CA ARG A 370 -9.13 -6.10 -7.79
C ARG A 370 -9.09 -7.59 -8.17
N PRO A 371 -10.12 -8.18 -8.82
CA PRO A 371 -11.42 -7.60 -9.19
C PRO A 371 -12.55 -7.90 -8.19
N LEU A 372 -12.22 -8.41 -7.00
CA LEU A 372 -13.14 -9.09 -6.08
C LEU A 372 -14.02 -8.15 -5.23
N ALA A 373 -13.50 -7.02 -4.76
CA ALA A 373 -14.21 -6.12 -3.84
C ALA A 373 -13.81 -4.66 -4.03
N SER A 374 -14.75 -3.74 -3.75
CA SER A 374 -14.48 -2.30 -3.74
C SER A 374 -13.53 -1.89 -2.61
N GLY A 375 -12.98 -0.69 -2.71
CA GLY A 375 -12.00 -0.19 -1.76
C GLY A 375 -12.56 0.29 -0.44
N GLY A 376 -11.64 0.73 0.43
CA GLY A 376 -11.94 1.44 1.66
C GLY A 376 -11.76 2.95 1.51
N VAL A 377 -11.85 3.62 2.65
CA VAL A 377 -11.61 5.06 2.80
C VAL A 377 -10.31 5.25 3.59
N GLY A 378 -9.28 5.82 2.96
CA GLY A 378 -8.05 6.21 3.62
C GLY A 378 -7.96 7.72 3.75
N ILE A 379 -7.59 8.21 4.93
CA ILE A 379 -7.51 9.64 5.25
C ILE A 379 -6.28 9.91 6.11
N LEU A 380 -5.45 10.85 5.68
CA LEU A 380 -4.49 11.53 6.54
C LEU A 380 -4.92 12.99 6.67
N VAL A 381 -4.93 13.51 7.90
CA VAL A 381 -5.17 14.92 8.21
C VAL A 381 -3.99 15.43 9.03
N ASP A 382 -3.44 16.54 8.57
CA ASP A 382 -2.47 17.38 9.29
C ASP A 382 -3.08 18.79 9.42
N GLN A 383 -2.77 19.52 10.51
CA GLN A 383 -3.39 20.83 10.77
C GLN A 383 -2.42 22.01 10.89
N GLU A 384 -1.25 21.78 11.47
CA GLU A 384 -0.28 22.84 11.75
C GLU A 384 1.12 22.25 11.76
N GLY A 385 2.01 22.78 10.94
CA GLY A 385 3.38 22.31 10.99
C GLY A 385 4.29 22.81 9.89
N ALA A 386 5.40 22.15 9.70
CA ALA A 386 6.24 22.28 8.51
C ALA A 386 6.80 20.89 8.21
N ASP A 387 5.98 20.14 7.51
CA ASP A 387 5.93 18.69 7.57
C ASP A 387 6.61 18.06 6.38
N ARG A 388 6.99 16.80 6.60
CA ARG A 388 7.62 16.00 5.56
C ARG A 388 6.85 14.71 5.30
N TYR A 389 6.28 14.63 4.10
CA TYR A 389 5.62 13.46 3.57
C TYR A 389 6.53 12.74 2.58
N LEU A 390 7.03 11.58 2.98
CA LEU A 390 7.90 10.76 2.14
C LEU A 390 7.29 9.38 1.90
N ALA A 391 6.88 9.13 0.66
CA ALA A 391 6.40 7.84 0.19
C ALA A 391 7.11 7.44 -1.11
N ASP A 392 6.88 6.22 -1.57
CA ASP A 392 7.37 5.74 -2.86
C ASP A 392 6.20 5.60 -3.85
N TYR A 393 5.74 4.38 -4.15
CA TYR A 393 4.51 4.16 -4.93
C TYR A 393 3.29 4.09 -4.03
N PHE A 394 2.15 4.59 -4.51
CA PHE A 394 0.84 4.48 -3.84
C PHE A 394 0.82 5.20 -2.49
N GLY A 395 0.70 6.53 -2.50
CA GLY A 395 0.60 7.29 -1.26
C GLY A 395 -0.07 8.64 -1.40
N GLN A 396 0.01 9.48 -0.37
CA GLN A 396 -0.37 10.91 -0.39
C GLN A 396 -1.76 11.13 -0.99
N GLY A 397 -2.79 10.57 -0.36
CA GLY A 397 -4.18 10.74 -0.75
C GLY A 397 -4.56 10.05 -2.07
N GLY A 398 -3.76 9.10 -2.55
CA GLY A 398 -4.10 8.30 -3.74
C GLY A 398 -5.21 7.28 -3.50
N GLY A 399 -5.98 6.96 -4.55
CA GLY A 399 -7.03 5.92 -4.51
C GLY A 399 -6.83 4.86 -5.58
N TYR A 400 -7.08 3.59 -5.26
CA TYR A 400 -7.00 2.46 -6.19
C TYR A 400 -8.21 1.52 -6.08
N TRP A 401 -8.82 1.20 -7.22
CA TRP A 401 -9.92 0.20 -7.34
C TRP A 401 -11.12 0.48 -6.43
N TYR A 402 -11.94 1.47 -6.81
CA TYR A 402 -13.10 1.95 -6.02
C TYR A 402 -12.75 2.44 -4.61
N GLY A 403 -11.48 2.63 -4.29
CA GLY A 403 -11.05 3.26 -3.04
C GLY A 403 -11.22 4.77 -3.08
N LEU A 404 -11.36 5.35 -1.90
CA LEU A 404 -11.26 6.79 -1.67
C LEU A 404 -10.00 7.05 -0.84
N GLY A 405 -9.04 7.78 -1.41
CA GLY A 405 -7.88 8.25 -0.68
C GLY A 405 -7.90 9.77 -0.52
N ALA A 406 -7.39 10.24 0.61
CA ALA A 406 -7.35 11.64 0.96
C ALA A 406 -6.14 12.00 1.84
N LEU A 407 -5.43 13.06 1.47
CA LEU A 407 -4.50 13.77 2.33
C LEU A 407 -5.00 15.21 2.45
N LEU A 408 -5.23 15.66 3.68
CA LEU A 408 -5.69 17.01 3.98
C LEU A 408 -4.62 17.68 4.86
N ASP A 409 -4.09 18.78 4.38
CA ASP A 409 -3.13 19.62 5.09
C ASP A 409 -3.72 21.03 5.23
N GLU A 410 -3.50 21.68 6.37
CA GLU A 410 -4.11 22.98 6.67
C GLU A 410 -3.13 24.16 6.73
N ASN A 411 -1.98 24.04 7.37
CA ASN A 411 -1.01 25.14 7.44
C ASN A 411 0.41 24.59 7.62
N GLY A 412 1.32 24.98 6.73
CA GLY A 412 2.75 24.72 6.94
C GLY A 412 3.64 25.21 5.82
N ASP A 413 4.92 24.86 5.83
CA ASP A 413 5.80 25.02 4.65
C ASP A 413 6.29 23.59 4.31
N ASP A 414 5.47 22.86 3.57
CA ASP A 414 5.46 21.40 3.56
C ASP A 414 6.19 20.78 2.38
N ARG A 415 6.55 19.51 2.55
CA ARG A 415 7.29 18.75 1.54
C ARG A 415 6.64 17.41 1.25
N TYR A 416 6.01 17.33 0.09
CA TYR A 416 5.42 16.13 -0.46
C TYR A 416 6.37 15.49 -1.47
N GLU A 417 7.04 14.41 -1.07
CA GLU A 417 7.95 13.65 -1.93
C GLU A 417 7.41 12.23 -2.14
N ALA A 418 7.09 11.89 -3.40
CA ALA A 418 6.66 10.55 -3.78
C ALA A 418 7.16 10.17 -5.18
N THR A 419 7.01 8.91 -5.58
CA THR A 419 7.43 8.48 -6.93
C THR A 419 6.24 8.46 -7.90
N ARG A 420 5.25 7.61 -7.68
CA ARG A 420 4.09 7.47 -8.57
C ARG A 420 2.83 7.09 -7.81
N TYR A 421 1.68 7.32 -8.45
CA TYR A 421 0.37 6.96 -7.91
C TYR A 421 0.12 7.66 -6.57
N SER A 422 0.37 8.96 -6.54
CA SER A 422 0.42 9.75 -5.32
C SER A 422 -0.15 11.16 -5.51
N GLN A 423 -0.18 11.95 -4.44
CA GLN A 423 -0.56 13.37 -4.45
C GLN A 423 -1.95 13.58 -5.08
N GLY A 424 -2.95 12.91 -4.50
CA GLY A 424 -4.34 12.99 -4.96
C GLY A 424 -4.61 12.27 -6.29
N ALA A 425 -3.79 11.28 -6.67
CA ALA A 425 -4.05 10.50 -7.88
C ALA A 425 -5.19 9.48 -7.69
N GLY A 426 -6.20 9.54 -8.55
CA GLY A 426 -7.24 8.52 -8.66
C GLY A 426 -6.86 7.46 -9.69
N ILE A 427 -6.95 6.17 -9.34
CA ILE A 427 -6.50 5.05 -10.17
C ILE A 427 -7.56 3.94 -10.23
N HIS A 428 -7.95 3.54 -11.44
CA HIS A 428 -8.92 2.47 -11.70
C HIS A 428 -10.25 2.65 -10.94
N LEU A 429 -11.12 3.56 -11.41
CA LEU A 429 -12.45 3.82 -10.83
C LEU A 429 -12.44 4.35 -9.39
N ALA A 430 -11.28 4.79 -8.90
CA ALA A 430 -11.10 5.33 -7.56
C ALA A 430 -11.18 6.86 -7.52
N VAL A 431 -11.15 7.39 -6.30
CA VAL A 431 -11.03 8.83 -6.02
C VAL A 431 -9.75 9.03 -5.22
N GLY A 432 -8.88 9.93 -5.69
CA GLY A 432 -7.73 10.41 -4.93
C GLY A 432 -7.82 11.92 -4.72
N LEU A 433 -7.51 12.38 -3.51
CA LEU A 433 -7.60 13.78 -3.10
C LEU A 433 -6.32 14.17 -2.34
N LEU A 434 -5.70 15.28 -2.72
CA LEU A 434 -4.77 16.01 -1.88
C LEU A 434 -5.29 17.45 -1.80
N ILE A 435 -5.53 17.95 -0.59
CA ILE A 435 -5.98 19.31 -0.36
C ILE A 435 -5.01 19.93 0.63
N ASP A 436 -4.35 20.99 0.19
CA ASP A 436 -3.52 21.86 1.01
C ASP A 436 -4.19 23.23 1.09
N ARG A 437 -4.12 23.88 2.25
CA ARG A 437 -4.80 25.15 2.49
C ARG A 437 -3.88 26.36 2.52
N ALA A 438 -2.65 26.21 2.98
CA ALA A 438 -1.77 27.34 3.20
C ALA A 438 -0.32 26.88 3.39
N GLY A 439 0.58 27.42 2.58
CA GLY A 439 1.99 27.19 2.81
C GLY A 439 2.92 27.78 1.80
N ALA A 440 4.12 27.22 1.65
CA ALA A 440 5.04 27.55 0.57
C ALA A 440 5.74 26.25 0.19
N ASP A 441 4.99 25.43 -0.53
CA ASP A 441 5.10 23.99 -0.45
C ASP A 441 5.86 23.41 -1.63
N LEU A 442 6.40 22.21 -1.41
CA LEU A 442 7.08 21.43 -2.43
C LEU A 442 6.31 20.16 -2.72
N TYR A 443 5.72 20.09 -3.92
CA TYR A 443 5.13 18.89 -4.47
C TYR A 443 6.08 18.26 -5.47
N ARG A 444 6.79 17.21 -5.07
CA ARG A 444 7.68 16.45 -5.95
C ARG A 444 7.17 15.05 -6.21
N ALA A 445 6.96 14.73 -7.48
CA ALA A 445 6.65 13.39 -7.94
C ALA A 445 7.37 13.03 -9.24
N TRP A 446 7.30 11.76 -9.66
CA TRP A 446 7.83 11.35 -10.97
C TRP A 446 6.73 11.13 -12.02
N GLY A 447 5.57 10.60 -11.66
CA GLY A 447 4.42 10.57 -12.57
C GLY A 447 3.19 9.82 -12.09
N VAL A 448 2.07 9.97 -12.77
CA VAL A 448 0.73 9.60 -12.25
C VAL A 448 0.54 10.17 -10.84
N ALA A 449 0.68 11.48 -10.71
CA ALA A 449 0.63 12.19 -9.45
C ALA A 449 0.05 13.61 -9.63
N GLN A 450 -0.12 14.36 -8.54
CA GLN A 450 -0.59 15.75 -8.56
C GLN A 450 -1.96 15.87 -9.23
N GLY A 451 -2.96 15.22 -8.64
CA GLY A 451 -4.35 15.30 -9.08
C GLY A 451 -4.65 14.56 -10.38
N VAL A 452 -3.92 13.49 -10.70
CA VAL A 452 -4.16 12.72 -11.93
C VAL A 452 -5.36 11.80 -11.81
N GLY A 453 -6.22 11.80 -12.83
CA GLY A 453 -7.22 10.76 -13.03
C GLY A 453 -6.73 9.71 -14.02
N HIS A 454 -6.68 8.44 -13.60
CA HIS A 454 -6.28 7.31 -14.43
C HIS A 454 -7.32 6.18 -14.43
N ASP A 455 -7.75 5.74 -15.61
CA ASP A 455 -8.63 4.57 -15.79
C ASP A 455 -10.01 4.73 -15.13
N LEU A 456 -10.81 5.67 -15.64
CA LEU A 456 -12.14 6.06 -15.12
C LEU A 456 -12.16 6.60 -13.68
N ALA A 457 -10.99 6.94 -13.14
CA ALA A 457 -10.85 7.50 -11.81
C ALA A 457 -10.84 9.03 -11.82
N PHE A 458 -11.10 9.61 -10.66
CA PHE A 458 -11.01 11.04 -10.41
C PHE A 458 -9.83 11.34 -9.50
N GLY A 459 -8.92 12.20 -9.94
CA GLY A 459 -7.83 12.72 -9.12
C GLY A 459 -7.97 14.23 -8.95
N TRP A 460 -7.69 14.72 -7.74
CA TRP A 460 -7.71 16.14 -7.43
C TRP A 460 -6.57 16.50 -6.49
N LEU A 461 -5.74 17.45 -6.93
CA LEU A 461 -4.88 18.24 -6.05
C LEU A 461 -5.44 19.66 -5.99
N ARG A 462 -5.69 20.15 -4.79
CA ARG A 462 -6.11 21.52 -4.55
C ARG A 462 -5.14 22.18 -3.58
N ASP A 463 -4.62 23.33 -3.97
CA ASP A 463 -3.88 24.23 -3.11
C ASP A 463 -4.65 25.56 -3.03
N LEU A 464 -4.80 26.13 -1.83
CA LEU A 464 -5.57 27.35 -1.63
C LEU A 464 -4.69 28.60 -1.52
N ALA A 465 -3.44 28.47 -1.08
CA ALA A 465 -2.55 29.61 -0.87
C ALA A 465 -1.11 29.20 -0.63
N GLY A 466 -0.18 29.79 -1.38
CA GLY A 466 1.24 29.67 -1.07
C GLY A 466 2.13 30.35 -2.07
N ASP A 467 3.44 30.06 -2.06
CA ASP A 467 4.35 30.42 -3.15
C ASP A 467 5.04 29.11 -3.56
N ASP A 468 4.35 28.28 -4.32
CA ASP A 468 4.53 26.83 -4.33
C ASP A 468 5.40 26.33 -5.48
N LEU A 469 5.86 25.09 -5.34
CA LEU A 469 6.67 24.40 -6.34
C LEU A 469 6.11 23.01 -6.64
N TYR A 470 5.49 22.90 -7.82
CA TYR A 470 5.03 21.65 -8.40
C TYR A 470 6.08 21.09 -9.35
N GLU A 471 6.77 20.03 -8.96
CA GLU A 471 7.78 19.35 -9.77
C GLU A 471 7.34 17.91 -10.12
N SER A 472 7.10 17.65 -11.40
CA SER A 472 6.90 16.28 -11.89
C SER A 472 7.44 16.04 -13.29
N HIS A 473 7.78 14.78 -13.59
CA HIS A 473 8.37 14.43 -14.87
C HIS A 473 7.33 14.22 -15.98
N TRP A 474 6.30 13.39 -15.76
CA TRP A 474 5.30 13.06 -16.78
C TRP A 474 3.95 12.68 -16.16
N LEU A 475 2.85 12.81 -16.92
CA LEU A 475 1.48 12.49 -16.53
C LEU A 475 1.16 12.96 -15.11
N SER A 476 1.09 14.28 -14.92
CA SER A 476 0.89 14.93 -13.62
C SER A 476 0.26 16.31 -13.79
N GLN A 477 0.12 17.06 -12.70
CA GLN A 477 -0.39 18.44 -12.70
C GLN A 477 -1.78 18.53 -13.36
N GLY A 478 -2.71 17.75 -12.80
CA GLY A 478 -4.10 17.70 -13.24
C GLY A 478 -4.32 16.93 -14.53
N ALA A 479 -3.41 16.05 -14.93
CA ALA A 479 -3.56 15.31 -16.19
C ALA A 479 -4.61 14.18 -16.10
N GLY A 480 -5.33 13.97 -17.20
CA GLY A 480 -6.26 12.85 -17.39
C GLY A 480 -5.69 11.79 -18.34
N SER A 481 -5.85 10.52 -17.97
CA SER A 481 -5.49 9.39 -18.83
C SER A 481 -6.45 8.21 -18.68
N ALA A 482 -6.55 7.39 -19.72
CA ALA A 482 -7.41 6.21 -19.79
C ALA A 482 -8.85 6.50 -19.32
N ASN A 483 -9.47 7.57 -19.82
CA ASN A 483 -10.84 8.00 -19.44
C ASN A 483 -10.95 8.54 -18.00
N GLY A 484 -9.84 8.78 -17.33
CA GLY A 484 -9.81 9.43 -16.03
C GLY A 484 -9.98 10.94 -16.14
N PHE A 485 -10.37 11.54 -15.02
CA PHE A 485 -10.51 12.98 -14.86
C PHE A 485 -9.47 13.47 -13.84
N GLY A 486 -8.51 14.25 -14.30
CA GLY A 486 -7.52 14.89 -13.45
C GLY A 486 -7.79 16.38 -13.27
N LEU A 487 -7.53 16.87 -12.06
CA LEU A 487 -7.65 18.28 -11.69
C LEU A 487 -6.50 18.68 -10.77
N LEU A 488 -5.75 19.70 -11.18
CA LEU A 488 -4.92 20.49 -10.28
C LEU A 488 -5.52 21.89 -10.23
N MET A 489 -5.70 22.42 -9.02
CA MET A 489 -6.21 23.75 -8.81
C MET A 489 -5.37 24.45 -7.75
N ASP A 490 -4.74 25.54 -8.15
CA ASP A 490 -4.06 26.49 -7.28
C ASP A 490 -4.87 27.79 -7.26
N GLU A 491 -5.09 28.37 -6.08
CA GLU A 491 -5.93 29.57 -5.93
C GLU A 491 -5.13 30.86 -5.72
N ARG A 492 -3.97 30.83 -5.08
CA ARG A 492 -3.24 32.04 -4.71
C ARG A 492 -1.74 31.78 -4.54
N GLY A 493 -0.91 32.50 -5.28
CA GLY A 493 0.52 32.48 -5.02
C GLY A 493 1.37 33.17 -6.07
N GLU A 494 2.70 33.12 -5.95
CA GLU A 494 3.58 33.23 -7.13
C GLU A 494 4.28 31.88 -7.36
N ASP A 495 3.70 31.05 -8.21
CA ASP A 495 3.91 29.60 -8.23
C ASP A 495 4.81 29.13 -9.37
N ARG A 496 5.32 27.90 -9.22
CA ARG A 496 6.22 27.26 -10.19
C ARG A 496 5.76 25.86 -10.55
N TYR A 497 5.43 25.68 -11.82
CA TYR A 497 5.02 24.41 -12.41
C TYR A 497 6.13 23.86 -13.30
N LEU A 498 6.92 22.95 -12.73
CA LEU A 498 8.02 22.28 -13.40
C LEU A 498 7.58 20.90 -13.91
N GLY A 499 7.75 20.70 -15.22
CA GLY A 499 7.25 19.60 -16.01
C GLY A 499 8.32 19.05 -16.94
N GLY A 500 8.57 17.74 -16.89
CA GLY A 500 9.62 17.10 -17.69
C GLY A 500 9.21 16.73 -19.12
N GLU A 501 7.94 16.43 -19.35
CA GLU A 501 7.38 15.96 -20.63
C GLU A 501 6.05 16.66 -20.99
N ALA A 502 5.49 16.35 -22.16
CA ALA A 502 4.27 16.99 -22.65
C ALA A 502 2.97 16.49 -21.97
N THR A 503 3.01 15.62 -20.96
CA THR A 503 1.81 15.06 -20.33
C THR A 503 1.48 15.71 -18.98
N VAL A 504 1.91 16.94 -18.79
CA VAL A 504 1.67 17.76 -17.58
C VAL A 504 0.75 18.95 -17.90
N GLN A 505 0.41 19.75 -16.88
CA GLN A 505 -0.27 21.04 -17.00
C GLN A 505 -1.62 20.94 -17.71
N GLY A 506 -2.49 20.11 -17.14
CA GLY A 506 -3.84 19.90 -17.63
C GLY A 506 -3.92 19.05 -18.89
N PHE A 507 -3.00 18.11 -19.09
CA PHE A 507 -3.01 17.23 -20.26
C PHE A 507 -4.25 16.33 -20.30
N GLY A 508 -4.94 16.29 -21.44
CA GLY A 508 -6.06 15.39 -21.67
C GLY A 508 -6.11 14.89 -23.12
N ARG A 509 -6.61 13.67 -23.32
CA ARG A 509 -6.70 13.04 -24.65
C ARG A 509 -7.91 12.13 -24.76
N ILE A 510 -8.36 11.87 -25.99
CA ILE A 510 -9.35 10.83 -26.23
C ILE A 510 -8.63 9.48 -26.19
N GLU A 511 -9.05 8.58 -25.31
CA GLU A 511 -8.53 7.23 -25.20
C GLU A 511 -9.67 6.23 -25.16
N ARG A 512 -9.49 5.03 -25.72
CA ARG A 512 -10.50 3.96 -25.63
C ARG A 512 -11.93 4.43 -25.96
N GLU A 513 -12.06 5.30 -26.97
CA GLU A 513 -13.32 5.90 -27.43
C GLU A 513 -14.02 6.85 -26.44
N HIS A 514 -13.35 7.29 -25.37
CA HIS A 514 -13.90 8.19 -24.34
C HIS A 514 -12.90 9.30 -23.97
N GLU A 515 -13.38 10.34 -23.31
CA GLU A 515 -12.59 11.49 -22.88
C GLU A 515 -11.77 11.20 -21.63
N ALA A 516 -10.44 11.31 -21.71
CA ALA A 516 -9.57 11.47 -20.54
C ALA A 516 -9.29 12.97 -20.34
N ILE A 517 -9.94 13.56 -19.35
CA ILE A 517 -9.96 15.02 -19.15
C ILE A 517 -8.87 15.39 -18.15
N GLY A 518 -8.02 16.33 -18.53
CA GLY A 518 -7.07 16.95 -17.61
C GLY A 518 -7.30 18.45 -17.54
N ILE A 519 -7.21 18.99 -16.34
CA ILE A 519 -7.40 20.41 -16.06
C ILE A 519 -6.32 20.87 -15.08
N LEU A 520 -5.60 21.93 -15.43
CA LEU A 520 -4.84 22.75 -14.49
C LEU A 520 -5.49 24.13 -14.42
N LEU A 521 -5.81 24.59 -13.22
CA LEU A 521 -6.27 25.95 -12.97
C LEU A 521 -5.32 26.62 -11.99
N ASP A 522 -4.84 27.79 -12.34
CA ASP A 522 -4.18 28.73 -11.45
C ASP A 522 -5.04 30.01 -11.46
N ALA A 523 -5.48 30.45 -10.29
CA ALA A 523 -6.44 31.54 -10.19
C ALA A 523 -5.79 32.91 -10.08
N THR A 524 -4.73 33.05 -9.27
CA THR A 524 -4.08 34.35 -9.02
C THR A 524 -2.60 34.18 -8.77
N GLY A 525 -1.79 34.98 -9.47
CA GLY A 525 -0.36 34.96 -9.24
C GLY A 525 0.44 35.63 -10.33
N ARG A 526 1.75 35.36 -10.34
CA ARG A 526 2.65 35.71 -11.44
C ARG A 526 3.59 34.54 -11.64
N ASP A 527 3.11 33.57 -12.40
CA ASP A 527 3.55 32.20 -12.22
C ASP A 527 4.54 31.79 -13.31
N ARG A 528 5.20 30.66 -13.07
CA ARG A 528 6.22 30.16 -14.01
C ARG A 528 5.97 28.72 -14.35
N TYR A 529 5.92 28.48 -15.65
CA TYR A 529 5.69 27.16 -16.22
C TYR A 529 6.92 26.72 -17.01
N THR A 530 7.25 25.44 -16.91
CA THR A 530 8.04 24.76 -17.95
C THR A 530 7.09 23.87 -18.74
N GLY A 531 7.02 24.04 -20.05
CA GLY A 531 6.12 23.25 -20.90
C GLY A 531 5.05 24.11 -21.57
N PRO A 532 3.81 23.61 -21.71
CA PRO A 532 2.75 24.28 -22.49
C PRO A 532 2.12 25.50 -21.81
N GLY A 533 2.18 25.59 -20.47
CA GLY A 533 1.56 26.65 -19.69
C GLY A 533 2.27 27.99 -19.83
N GLN A 534 1.51 29.06 -19.59
CA GLN A 534 2.02 30.42 -19.63
C GLN A 534 1.16 31.33 -18.74
N ASP A 535 1.82 32.11 -17.89
CA ASP A 535 1.23 33.18 -17.06
C ASP A 535 0.36 34.16 -17.88
N GLY A 536 -0.81 34.47 -17.36
CA GLY A 536 -1.79 35.36 -17.99
C GLY A 536 -2.44 34.80 -19.27
N SER A 537 -2.55 33.48 -19.42
CA SER A 537 -3.13 32.83 -20.60
C SER A 537 -4.02 31.61 -20.30
N VAL A 538 -4.76 31.19 -21.32
CA VAL A 538 -5.44 29.89 -21.37
C VAL A 538 -4.81 29.08 -22.49
N TRP A 539 -4.51 27.81 -22.22
CA TRP A 539 -3.93 26.90 -23.20
C TRP A 539 -4.69 25.59 -23.28
N ARG A 540 -4.45 24.88 -24.37
CA ARG A 540 -4.92 23.50 -24.54
C ARG A 540 -3.74 22.57 -24.41
N GLN A 541 -3.96 21.44 -23.76
CA GLN A 541 -2.93 20.44 -23.64
C GLN A 541 -3.43 19.04 -23.98
N GLY A 542 -2.73 18.40 -24.93
CA GLY A 542 -3.23 17.21 -25.60
C GLY A 542 -4.37 17.53 -26.57
N GLU A 543 -5.34 16.61 -26.67
CA GLU A 543 -6.48 16.76 -27.61
C GLU A 543 -7.64 17.52 -26.96
N ILE A 544 -7.86 17.31 -25.67
CA ILE A 544 -9.04 17.80 -24.93
C ILE A 544 -8.72 18.42 -23.57
N GLY A 545 -7.46 18.38 -23.13
CA GLY A 545 -7.05 18.96 -21.86
C GLY A 545 -6.97 20.48 -21.91
N LEU A 546 -7.08 21.09 -20.73
CA LEU A 546 -7.15 22.54 -20.54
C LEU A 546 -6.18 22.96 -19.44
N GLY A 547 -5.49 24.06 -19.66
CA GLY A 547 -4.90 24.82 -18.56
C GLY A 547 -5.30 26.28 -18.64
N ALA A 548 -5.45 26.92 -17.49
CA ALA A 548 -5.81 28.33 -17.40
C ALA A 548 -5.11 28.99 -16.23
N ASP A 549 -4.54 30.16 -16.53
CA ASP A 549 -3.94 31.12 -15.61
C ASP A 549 -4.19 32.49 -16.24
N ASP A 550 -5.44 32.94 -16.25
CA ASP A 550 -5.82 34.18 -16.94
C ASP A 550 -6.28 35.28 -15.98
N GLY A 551 -6.17 35.03 -14.66
CA GLY A 551 -6.62 35.93 -13.60
C GLY A 551 -8.12 36.21 -13.61
N THR A 552 -8.92 35.41 -14.34
CA THR A 552 -10.38 35.60 -14.43
C THR A 552 -11.18 34.68 -13.52
N TRP A 553 -10.53 33.70 -12.92
CA TRP A 553 -11.16 32.77 -12.00
C TRP A 553 -11.44 33.45 -10.66
N PRO A 554 -12.64 33.25 -10.09
CA PRO A 554 -12.97 33.83 -8.80
C PRO A 554 -12.11 33.19 -7.71
N ASP A 555 -11.72 33.99 -6.72
CA ASP A 555 -11.20 33.47 -5.45
C ASP A 555 -12.31 32.62 -4.79
N PHE A 556 -12.06 31.31 -4.63
CA PHE A 556 -13.05 30.36 -4.12
C PHE A 556 -13.00 30.20 -2.58
N ALA A 557 -12.15 30.96 -1.89
CA ALA A 557 -12.10 30.92 -0.43
C ALA A 557 -13.28 31.69 0.20
N ASP A 558 -14.18 30.97 0.87
CA ASP A 558 -15.15 31.59 1.76
C ASP A 558 -14.45 32.19 3.01
N GLN A 559 -14.53 33.52 3.14
CA GLN A 559 -14.20 34.38 4.31
C GLN A 559 -12.71 34.71 4.59
N PRO A 560 -12.43 35.94 5.09
CA PRO A 560 -11.14 36.58 4.89
C PRO A 560 -10.05 35.96 5.76
N ALA A 561 -8.95 35.55 5.12
CA ALA A 561 -7.62 35.33 5.70
C ALA A 561 -7.07 36.63 6.33
N SER A 562 -7.75 37.15 7.35
CA SER A 562 -7.34 38.37 8.04
C SER A 562 -6.31 38.02 9.12
N ARG A 563 -5.07 37.77 8.66
CA ARG A 563 -3.77 37.90 9.36
C ARG A 563 -2.80 36.74 9.08
N LEU A 564 -2.54 36.43 7.82
CA LEU A 564 -1.36 35.64 7.45
C LEU A 564 -0.64 36.35 6.31
N GLN A 565 0.04 37.45 6.64
CA GLN A 565 1.18 37.92 5.86
C GLN A 565 2.42 37.62 6.71
N ARG A 566 3.03 36.46 6.48
CA ARG A 566 4.45 36.27 6.77
C ARG A 566 5.15 36.03 5.44
N LYS A 567 5.89 37.03 4.99
CA LYS A 567 6.90 36.84 3.95
C LYS A 567 7.99 35.94 4.52
N GLY A 568 8.05 34.70 4.05
CA GLY A 568 9.23 33.84 4.22
C GLY A 568 10.46 34.45 3.51
N PRO A 569 11.68 34.22 4.00
CA PRO A 569 12.90 34.64 3.31
C PRO A 569 13.08 33.82 2.02
N PRO A 570 13.77 34.36 1.00
CA PRO A 570 14.01 33.61 -0.23
C PRO A 570 14.78 32.32 0.08
N LEU A 571 14.27 31.18 -0.41
CA LEU A 571 14.93 29.88 -0.39
C LEU A 571 16.40 30.04 -0.81
N GLY A 572 17.29 29.90 0.18
CA GLY A 572 18.73 30.05 0.00
C GLY A 572 19.28 28.92 -0.86
N HIS A 573 20.10 29.27 -1.85
CA HIS A 573 20.92 28.33 -2.60
C HIS A 573 21.88 27.58 -1.67
N HIS A 574 21.47 26.42 -1.17
CA HIS A 574 22.38 25.40 -0.69
C HIS A 574 22.39 24.26 -1.70
N GLY A 575 23.38 24.33 -2.59
CA GLY A 575 23.77 23.21 -3.42
C GLY A 575 24.45 22.17 -2.55
N GLU A 576 23.73 21.12 -2.20
CA GLU A 576 24.33 19.82 -1.91
C GLU A 576 23.72 18.80 -2.87
N THR A 577 24.55 18.44 -3.84
CA THR A 577 24.31 17.48 -4.90
C THR A 577 24.23 16.06 -4.34
N PHE A 578 23.07 15.42 -4.43
CA PHE A 578 22.96 13.96 -4.32
C PHE A 578 22.02 13.39 -5.39
N TYR A 579 22.41 13.51 -6.66
CA TYR A 579 22.15 12.51 -7.69
C TYR A 579 23.32 12.57 -8.70
N PRO A 580 24.00 11.45 -9.00
CA PRO A 580 25.05 11.46 -10.02
C PRO A 580 24.42 11.72 -11.39
N HIS A 581 24.71 12.90 -11.92
CA HIS A 581 24.63 13.35 -13.32
C HIS A 581 23.87 12.44 -14.31
N ALA A 582 22.64 12.81 -14.64
CA ALA A 582 22.20 12.72 -16.02
C ALA A 582 22.64 14.03 -16.71
N PRO A 583 23.45 13.98 -17.80
CA PRO A 583 23.93 15.19 -18.44
C PRO A 583 22.77 15.97 -19.08
N VAL A 584 22.79 17.28 -18.88
CA VAL A 584 22.01 18.26 -19.65
C VAL A 584 22.38 18.10 -21.13
N LEU A 585 21.46 17.56 -21.93
CA LEU A 585 21.56 17.55 -23.38
C LEU A 585 21.12 18.92 -23.90
N ILE A 586 22.10 19.71 -24.34
CA ILE A 586 21.90 20.67 -25.43
C ILE A 586 21.29 19.86 -26.57
N VAL A 587 20.03 20.11 -26.96
CA VAL A 587 19.37 19.40 -28.06
C VAL A 587 20.13 19.71 -29.35
N PRO A 588 20.92 18.77 -29.90
CA PRO A 588 21.36 18.84 -31.28
C PRO A 588 20.18 18.38 -32.13
N ASP A 589 20.16 18.68 -33.43
CA ASP A 589 19.19 18.11 -34.38
C ASP A 589 19.04 16.60 -34.12
N GLU A 590 17.85 16.16 -33.66
CA GLU A 590 17.63 14.75 -33.27
C GLU A 590 17.92 13.84 -34.49
N PRO A 591 18.78 12.81 -34.35
CA PRO A 591 19.07 11.88 -35.45
C PRO A 591 17.78 11.20 -35.94
N ARG A 592 17.65 10.96 -37.25
CA ARG A 592 16.46 10.35 -37.88
C ARG A 592 15.93 9.10 -37.15
N LEU A 593 16.81 8.23 -36.66
CA LEU A 593 16.43 7.02 -35.90
C LEU A 593 15.78 7.34 -34.55
N ALA A 594 16.18 8.42 -33.89
CA ALA A 594 15.58 8.88 -32.65
C ALA A 594 14.18 9.48 -32.88
N LEU A 595 14.01 10.22 -33.98
CA LEU A 595 12.70 10.73 -34.42
C LEU A 595 11.73 9.60 -34.76
N LEU A 596 12.18 8.63 -35.56
CA LEU A 596 11.37 7.47 -35.92
C LEU A 596 11.01 6.62 -34.70
N LEU A 597 11.97 6.40 -33.78
CA LEU A 597 11.69 5.68 -32.54
C LEU A 597 10.71 6.45 -31.65
N LYS A 598 10.85 7.78 -31.55
CA LYS A 598 9.93 8.65 -30.82
C LYS A 598 8.53 8.58 -31.41
N GLU A 599 8.40 8.64 -32.74
CA GLU A 599 7.12 8.51 -33.45
C GLU A 599 6.50 7.12 -33.28
N ALA A 600 7.32 6.06 -33.38
CA ALA A 600 6.90 4.68 -33.14
C ALA A 600 6.55 4.40 -31.67
N SER A 601 7.16 5.09 -30.71
CA SER A 601 6.85 4.99 -29.27
C SER A 601 5.77 5.95 -28.81
N THR A 602 5.22 6.78 -29.71
CA THR A 602 4.16 7.73 -29.37
C THR A 602 2.82 7.01 -29.27
N PHE A 603 2.23 6.96 -28.08
CA PHE A 603 0.89 6.43 -27.85
C PHE A 603 -0.16 7.53 -28.10
N LYS A 604 -0.62 7.66 -29.35
CA LYS A 604 -1.70 8.56 -29.78
C LYS A 604 -2.87 7.71 -30.31
N ALA A 605 -4.11 8.06 -29.95
CA ALA A 605 -5.29 7.33 -30.40
C ALA A 605 -5.73 7.78 -31.82
N GLY A 606 -6.36 6.87 -32.57
CA GLY A 606 -6.93 7.13 -33.90
C GLY A 606 -6.20 6.43 -35.04
N GLU A 607 -6.94 6.04 -36.09
CA GLU A 607 -6.42 5.27 -37.23
C GLU A 607 -5.18 5.91 -37.88
N LYS A 608 -5.11 7.24 -37.92
CA LYS A 608 -3.95 7.96 -38.47
C LYS A 608 -2.72 7.91 -37.58
N ALA A 609 -2.91 7.95 -36.27
CA ALA A 609 -1.81 7.88 -35.30
C ALA A 609 -1.27 6.45 -35.20
N GLU A 610 -2.16 5.45 -35.22
CA GLU A 610 -1.77 4.04 -35.33
C GLU A 610 -1.10 3.77 -36.68
N ALA A 611 -1.60 4.34 -37.78
CA ALA A 611 -0.93 4.24 -39.07
C ALA A 611 0.44 4.91 -39.08
N ALA A 612 0.61 6.07 -38.43
CA ALA A 612 1.90 6.75 -38.29
C ALA A 612 2.88 5.95 -37.42
N ARG A 613 2.40 5.37 -36.31
CA ARG A 613 3.17 4.47 -35.45
C ARG A 613 3.64 3.25 -36.21
N LEU A 614 2.72 2.55 -36.88
CA LEU A 614 3.03 1.37 -37.69
C LEU A 614 3.93 1.72 -38.87
N ALA A 615 3.78 2.91 -39.46
CA ALA A 615 4.67 3.40 -40.51
C ALA A 615 6.09 3.66 -39.98
N ALA A 616 6.24 4.33 -38.83
CA ALA A 616 7.53 4.58 -38.21
C ALA A 616 8.22 3.28 -37.76
N GLU A 617 7.47 2.34 -37.18
CA GLU A 617 8.00 1.00 -36.89
C GLU A 617 8.42 0.27 -38.16
N SER A 618 7.63 0.34 -39.23
CA SER A 618 7.96 -0.30 -40.51
C SER A 618 9.18 0.35 -41.17
N GLU A 619 9.32 1.66 -41.07
CA GLU A 619 10.51 2.39 -41.54
C GLU A 619 11.75 1.99 -40.73
N LEU A 620 11.65 1.85 -39.40
CA LEU A 620 12.75 1.34 -38.57
C LEU A 620 13.13 -0.11 -38.96
N VAL A 621 12.15 -0.95 -39.30
CA VAL A 621 12.41 -2.31 -39.81
C VAL A 621 13.13 -2.25 -41.17
N GLU A 622 12.71 -1.37 -42.08
CA GLU A 622 13.31 -1.20 -43.41
C GLU A 622 14.74 -0.65 -43.37
N ILE A 623 15.04 0.24 -42.41
CA ILE A 623 16.40 0.77 -42.20
C ILE A 623 17.39 -0.35 -41.83
N GLY A 624 16.92 -1.43 -41.19
CA GLY A 624 17.69 -2.65 -41.00
C GLY A 624 18.89 -2.47 -40.06
N GLN A 625 20.11 -2.78 -40.53
CA GLN A 625 21.28 -2.93 -39.66
C GLN A 625 21.63 -1.66 -38.86
N GLU A 626 21.42 -0.48 -39.43
CA GLU A 626 21.67 0.80 -38.73
C GLU A 626 20.68 1.01 -37.57
N ALA A 627 19.41 0.64 -37.77
CA ALA A 627 18.39 0.65 -36.72
C ALA A 627 18.70 -0.40 -35.65
N VAL A 628 19.17 -1.60 -36.01
CA VAL A 628 19.56 -2.64 -35.04
C VAL A 628 20.58 -2.12 -34.04
N SER A 629 21.65 -1.46 -34.50
CA SER A 629 22.69 -0.91 -33.62
C SER A 629 22.14 0.13 -32.66
N TYR A 630 21.24 1.00 -33.12
CA TYR A 630 20.60 2.02 -32.28
C TYR A 630 19.61 1.41 -31.28
N LEU A 631 18.71 0.53 -31.74
CA LEU A 631 17.66 -0.07 -30.90
C LEU A 631 18.24 -0.99 -29.81
N VAL A 632 19.37 -1.64 -30.05
CA VAL A 632 20.07 -2.40 -29.00
C VAL A 632 20.65 -1.48 -27.93
N GLN A 633 21.10 -0.27 -28.27
CA GLN A 633 21.49 0.72 -27.26
C GLN A 633 20.28 1.20 -26.45
N VAL A 634 19.11 1.34 -27.10
CA VAL A 634 17.85 1.71 -26.45
C VAL A 634 17.39 0.67 -25.43
N LEU A 635 17.81 -0.59 -25.53
CA LEU A 635 17.54 -1.60 -24.50
C LEU A 635 18.17 -1.26 -23.13
N ARG A 636 19.07 -0.27 -23.05
CA ARG A 636 19.61 0.29 -21.78
C ARG A 636 18.76 1.41 -21.20
N SER A 637 17.80 1.92 -21.97
CA SER A 637 16.96 3.05 -21.57
C SER A 637 16.03 2.69 -20.41
N ALA A 638 15.76 3.70 -19.58
CA ALA A 638 14.72 3.69 -18.55
C ALA A 638 13.32 3.96 -19.13
N ASP A 639 13.24 4.54 -20.33
CA ASP A 639 11.98 4.79 -21.04
C ASP A 639 11.38 3.47 -21.56
N ILE A 640 10.38 2.96 -20.86
CA ILE A 640 9.75 1.68 -21.18
C ILE A 640 9.00 1.72 -22.52
N GLY A 641 8.44 2.86 -22.92
CA GLY A 641 7.75 3.00 -24.20
C GLY A 641 8.70 2.81 -25.37
N LYS A 642 9.86 3.49 -25.33
CA LYS A 642 10.94 3.30 -26.31
C LYS A 642 11.51 1.89 -26.28
N VAL A 643 11.68 1.30 -25.10
CA VAL A 643 12.18 -0.07 -24.96
C VAL A 643 11.23 -1.09 -25.56
N LEU A 644 9.92 -0.99 -25.29
CA LEU A 644 8.94 -1.93 -25.81
C LEU A 644 8.85 -1.87 -27.33
N VAL A 645 8.87 -0.66 -27.90
CA VAL A 645 8.90 -0.46 -29.35
C VAL A 645 10.22 -0.95 -29.94
N ALA A 646 11.36 -0.66 -29.30
CA ALA A 646 12.64 -1.20 -29.74
C ALA A 646 12.66 -2.73 -29.73
N MET A 647 12.08 -3.35 -28.70
CA MET A 647 11.95 -4.80 -28.62
C MET A 647 11.04 -5.34 -29.74
N GLU A 648 9.89 -4.71 -29.99
CA GLU A 648 8.98 -5.14 -31.06
C GLU A 648 9.61 -4.98 -32.45
N VAL A 649 10.27 -3.85 -32.71
CA VAL A 649 10.97 -3.60 -33.97
C VAL A 649 12.15 -4.56 -34.14
N LEU A 650 12.97 -4.79 -33.12
CA LEU A 650 14.08 -5.76 -33.17
C LEU A 650 13.59 -7.19 -33.43
N LYS A 651 12.45 -7.56 -32.84
CA LYS A 651 11.79 -8.85 -33.10
C LYS A 651 11.30 -8.95 -34.54
N ARG A 652 10.68 -7.89 -35.08
CA ARG A 652 10.21 -7.79 -36.47
C ARG A 652 11.36 -7.80 -37.49
N ILE A 653 12.50 -7.20 -37.15
CA ILE A 653 13.74 -7.29 -37.94
C ILE A 653 14.22 -8.74 -38.00
N GLY A 654 14.15 -9.47 -36.89
CA GLY A 654 14.39 -10.92 -36.85
C GLY A 654 15.89 -11.29 -36.93
N PRO A 655 16.30 -12.28 -37.74
CA PRO A 655 17.66 -12.81 -37.75
C PRO A 655 18.82 -11.78 -37.85
N PRO A 656 18.71 -10.68 -38.60
CA PRO A 656 19.74 -9.64 -38.63
C PRO A 656 20.04 -8.99 -37.27
N ALA A 657 19.11 -9.03 -36.30
CA ALA A 657 19.34 -8.50 -34.95
C ALA A 657 20.18 -9.44 -34.07
N ILE A 658 20.31 -10.72 -34.43
CA ILE A 658 20.94 -11.75 -33.59
C ILE A 658 22.38 -11.41 -33.18
N PRO A 659 23.28 -10.95 -34.08
CA PRO A 659 24.66 -10.65 -33.69
C PRO A 659 24.75 -9.58 -32.60
N ALA A 660 23.92 -8.54 -32.67
CA ALA A 660 23.90 -7.45 -31.70
C ALA A 660 23.23 -7.87 -30.37
N LEU A 661 22.15 -8.66 -30.45
CA LEU A 661 21.50 -9.22 -29.26
C LEU A 661 22.41 -10.23 -28.53
N ARG A 662 23.23 -10.99 -29.27
CA ARG A 662 24.24 -11.87 -28.70
C ARG A 662 25.31 -11.11 -27.94
N GLU A 663 25.73 -9.94 -28.43
CA GLU A 663 26.64 -9.06 -27.68
C GLU A 663 25.96 -8.52 -26.41
N ALA A 664 24.68 -8.13 -26.51
CA ALA A 664 23.89 -7.63 -25.38
C ALA A 664 23.64 -8.68 -24.28
N LEU A 665 23.75 -9.98 -24.58
CA LEU A 665 23.78 -11.04 -23.56
C LEU A 665 25.02 -10.99 -22.65
N GLY A 666 26.08 -10.26 -23.04
CA GLY A 666 27.28 -10.02 -22.23
C GLY A 666 27.28 -8.68 -21.51
N ASP A 667 26.19 -7.91 -21.56
CA ASP A 667 26.14 -6.57 -21.00
C ASP A 667 26.26 -6.59 -19.46
N PRO A 668 27.00 -5.64 -18.85
CA PRO A 668 27.10 -5.56 -17.39
C PRO A 668 25.73 -5.39 -16.71
N ALA A 669 24.77 -4.72 -17.35
CA ALA A 669 23.44 -4.51 -16.81
C ALA A 669 22.54 -5.74 -17.00
N TRP A 670 22.02 -6.27 -15.89
CA TRP A 670 21.20 -7.49 -15.88
C TRP A 670 19.92 -7.35 -16.73
N HIS A 671 19.28 -6.17 -16.71
CA HIS A 671 18.05 -5.92 -17.46
C HIS A 671 18.28 -5.92 -18.98
N VAL A 672 19.46 -5.47 -19.45
CA VAL A 672 19.84 -5.53 -20.87
C VAL A 672 20.01 -6.99 -21.29
N ARG A 673 20.73 -7.78 -20.49
CA ARG A 673 20.87 -9.23 -20.73
C ARG A 673 19.52 -9.92 -20.76
N ARG A 674 18.62 -9.59 -19.82
CA ARG A 674 17.26 -10.15 -19.75
C ARG A 674 16.40 -9.76 -20.95
N ARG A 675 16.44 -8.50 -21.39
CA ARG A 675 15.74 -8.01 -22.59
C ARG A 675 16.28 -8.70 -23.85
N ALA A 676 17.59 -8.82 -23.99
CA ALA A 676 18.24 -9.53 -25.08
C ALA A 676 17.90 -11.03 -25.10
N ALA A 677 17.93 -11.69 -23.95
CA ALA A 677 17.48 -13.06 -23.79
C ALA A 677 16.00 -13.21 -24.16
N SER A 678 15.16 -12.24 -23.80
CA SER A 678 13.75 -12.25 -24.16
C SER A 678 13.53 -12.19 -25.67
N LEU A 679 14.27 -11.33 -26.36
CA LEU A 679 14.21 -11.18 -27.81
C LEU A 679 14.75 -12.41 -28.53
N LEU A 680 15.90 -12.94 -28.12
CA LEU A 680 16.49 -14.13 -28.73
C LEU A 680 15.61 -15.39 -28.55
N SER A 681 14.81 -15.45 -27.49
CA SER A 681 13.81 -16.51 -27.30
C SER A 681 12.58 -16.38 -28.20
N GLN A 682 12.32 -15.19 -28.76
CA GLN A 682 11.14 -14.90 -29.55
C GLN A 682 11.45 -14.83 -31.05
N ILE A 683 12.71 -14.58 -31.41
CA ILE A 683 13.20 -14.75 -32.77
C ILE A 683 13.34 -16.25 -32.99
N GLU A 684 12.38 -16.86 -33.70
CA GLU A 684 12.31 -18.31 -34.00
C GLU A 684 13.41 -18.75 -34.99
N ASP A 685 14.67 -18.54 -34.60
CA ASP A 685 15.86 -18.81 -35.40
C ASP A 685 16.86 -19.67 -34.61
N ASN A 686 17.48 -20.64 -35.30
CA ASN A 686 18.41 -21.58 -34.69
C ASN A 686 19.68 -20.91 -34.13
N GLU A 687 20.18 -19.85 -34.78
CA GLU A 687 21.33 -19.07 -34.28
C GLU A 687 20.93 -18.25 -33.05
N ALA A 688 19.71 -17.69 -33.00
CA ALA A 688 19.20 -16.96 -31.85
C ALA A 688 19.13 -17.86 -30.61
N PHE A 689 18.52 -19.02 -30.78
CA PHE A 689 18.43 -20.01 -29.71
C PHE A 689 19.82 -20.55 -29.30
N THR A 690 20.69 -20.85 -30.26
CA THR A 690 22.07 -21.30 -29.95
C THR A 690 22.84 -20.24 -29.16
N SER A 691 22.65 -18.96 -29.48
CA SER A 691 23.30 -17.84 -28.78
C SER A 691 22.81 -17.73 -27.33
N LEU A 692 21.49 -17.80 -27.12
CA LEU A 692 20.91 -17.78 -25.77
C LEU A 692 21.28 -19.02 -24.95
N LEU A 693 21.29 -20.22 -25.54
CA LEU A 693 21.67 -21.44 -24.81
C LEU A 693 23.14 -21.44 -24.37
N ARG A 694 24.04 -20.85 -25.16
CA ARG A 694 25.47 -20.77 -24.83
C ARG A 694 25.75 -19.84 -23.64
N ALA A 695 25.04 -18.72 -23.55
CA ALA A 695 25.30 -17.71 -22.53
C ALA A 695 24.34 -17.79 -21.32
N GLY A 696 23.08 -18.14 -21.56
CA GLY A 696 22.00 -17.87 -20.62
C GLY A 696 21.79 -18.91 -19.51
N LEU A 697 22.21 -20.16 -19.68
CA LEU A 697 21.98 -21.23 -18.68
C LEU A 697 22.80 -21.07 -17.39
N HIS A 698 23.79 -20.18 -17.42
CA HIS A 698 24.71 -19.91 -16.31
C HIS A 698 24.75 -18.41 -15.96
N ASP A 699 23.82 -17.61 -16.46
CA ASP A 699 23.81 -16.16 -16.22
C ASP A 699 23.54 -15.86 -14.74
N PRO A 700 24.17 -14.83 -14.15
CA PRO A 700 23.84 -14.35 -12.81
C PRO A 700 22.36 -13.96 -12.65
N ASP A 701 21.74 -13.43 -13.70
CA ASP A 701 20.33 -13.03 -13.72
C ASP A 701 19.40 -14.25 -13.87
N TRP A 702 18.43 -14.36 -12.97
CA TRP A 702 17.46 -15.46 -12.98
C TRP A 702 16.55 -15.40 -14.21
N GLY A 703 16.19 -14.20 -14.69
CA GLY A 703 15.31 -14.02 -15.84
C GLY A 703 15.96 -14.54 -17.13
N VAL A 704 17.26 -14.30 -17.30
CA VAL A 704 18.06 -14.87 -18.39
C VAL A 704 18.09 -16.39 -18.33
N ARG A 705 18.34 -16.98 -17.14
CA ARG A 705 18.32 -18.44 -16.95
C ARG A 705 16.97 -19.06 -17.27
N ALA A 706 15.88 -18.45 -16.79
CA ALA A 706 14.52 -18.91 -17.06
C ALA A 706 14.17 -18.87 -18.55
N LYS A 707 14.62 -17.82 -19.26
CA LYS A 707 14.39 -17.67 -20.70
C LYS A 707 15.19 -18.69 -21.52
N ALA A 708 16.44 -18.95 -21.13
CA ALA A 708 17.24 -20.02 -21.72
C ALA A 708 16.59 -21.40 -21.52
N ALA A 709 16.06 -21.69 -20.32
CA ALA A 709 15.31 -22.93 -20.07
C ALA A 709 14.03 -23.02 -20.91
N THR A 710 13.32 -21.91 -21.11
CA THR A 710 12.12 -21.84 -21.96
C THR A 710 12.43 -22.20 -23.42
N VAL A 711 13.56 -21.74 -23.96
CA VAL A 711 13.99 -22.09 -25.33
C VAL A 711 14.27 -23.58 -25.49
N ILE A 712 14.80 -24.25 -24.46
CA ILE A 712 14.97 -25.71 -24.48
C ILE A 712 13.60 -26.40 -24.61
N ALA A 713 12.58 -25.89 -23.93
CA ALA A 713 11.21 -26.39 -24.06
C ALA A 713 10.61 -26.15 -25.45
N GLN A 714 11.07 -25.14 -26.20
CA GLN A 714 10.61 -24.87 -27.57
C GLN A 714 11.31 -25.79 -28.60
N ILE A 715 12.62 -26.03 -28.46
CA ILE A 715 13.39 -26.85 -29.40
C ILE A 715 13.11 -28.34 -29.20
N GLY A 716 12.94 -28.79 -27.95
CA GLY A 716 12.68 -30.18 -27.59
C GLY A 716 13.86 -31.15 -27.74
N VAL A 717 14.79 -30.91 -28.67
CA VAL A 717 16.01 -31.71 -28.88
C VAL A 717 17.26 -30.86 -28.63
N VAL A 718 18.00 -31.18 -27.56
CA VAL A 718 19.20 -30.42 -27.17
C VAL A 718 20.43 -31.32 -26.98
N PRO A 719 21.67 -30.79 -27.11
CA PRO A 719 22.89 -31.55 -26.85
C PRO A 719 22.93 -32.14 -25.43
N LYS A 720 23.69 -33.22 -25.27
CA LYS A 720 23.78 -33.94 -23.99
C LYS A 720 24.29 -33.06 -22.86
N GLU A 721 25.18 -32.13 -23.17
CA GLU A 721 25.79 -31.18 -22.24
C GLU A 721 24.75 -30.19 -21.68
N THR A 722 23.77 -29.80 -22.50
CA THR A 722 22.65 -28.92 -22.11
C THR A 722 21.70 -29.61 -21.14
N LEU A 723 21.52 -30.92 -21.26
CA LEU A 723 20.69 -31.71 -20.34
C LEU A 723 21.24 -31.70 -18.92
N SER A 724 22.56 -31.75 -18.75
CA SER A 724 23.20 -31.68 -17.43
C SER A 724 23.01 -30.31 -16.77
N ALA A 725 23.13 -29.22 -17.54
CA ALA A 725 22.86 -27.87 -17.04
C ALA A 725 21.39 -27.72 -16.62
N LEU A 726 20.45 -28.27 -17.41
CA LEU A 726 19.02 -28.22 -17.12
C LEU A 726 18.65 -28.97 -15.83
N VAL A 727 19.20 -30.15 -15.61
CA VAL A 727 19.01 -30.91 -14.35
C VAL A 727 19.56 -30.14 -13.16
N ARG A 728 20.71 -29.47 -13.32
CA ARG A 728 21.28 -28.62 -12.27
C ARG A 728 20.35 -27.45 -11.94
N LEU A 729 19.77 -26.79 -12.93
CA LEU A 729 18.80 -25.71 -12.71
C LEU A 729 17.60 -26.22 -11.89
N VAL A 730 17.06 -27.41 -12.20
CA VAL A 730 15.94 -27.99 -11.41
C VAL A 730 16.34 -28.26 -9.95
N ARG A 731 17.56 -28.72 -9.70
CA ARG A 731 17.98 -29.14 -8.34
C ARG A 731 18.51 -28.01 -7.47
N GLU A 732 19.23 -27.06 -8.07
CA GLU A 732 20.13 -26.15 -7.34
C GLU A 732 19.76 -24.67 -7.51
N ASP A 733 18.91 -24.32 -8.49
CA ASP A 733 18.61 -22.90 -8.71
C ASP A 733 17.76 -22.32 -7.58
N GLN A 734 18.16 -21.15 -7.08
CA GLN A 734 17.46 -20.48 -5.99
C GLN A 734 16.10 -19.93 -6.45
N ASP A 735 15.98 -19.56 -7.72
CA ASP A 735 14.79 -18.93 -8.26
C ASP A 735 13.72 -19.96 -8.68
N ARG A 736 12.48 -19.74 -8.24
CA ARG A 736 11.36 -20.67 -8.52
C ARG A 736 10.98 -20.71 -10.01
N ASP A 737 11.05 -19.59 -10.71
CA ASP A 737 10.66 -19.50 -12.12
C ASP A 737 11.68 -20.18 -13.02
N VAL A 738 12.97 -20.14 -12.64
CA VAL A 738 14.02 -20.94 -13.29
C VAL A 738 13.78 -22.43 -13.10
N ARG A 739 13.56 -22.90 -11.86
CA ARG A 739 13.26 -24.32 -11.58
C ARG A 739 12.02 -24.79 -12.34
N ARG A 740 10.95 -23.99 -12.33
CA ARG A 740 9.71 -24.26 -13.06
C ARG A 740 9.94 -24.35 -14.57
N SER A 741 10.63 -23.39 -15.17
CA SER A 741 10.91 -23.37 -16.62
C SER A 741 11.76 -24.57 -17.04
N ALA A 742 12.72 -24.95 -16.19
CA ALA A 742 13.55 -26.13 -16.41
C ALA A 742 12.73 -27.43 -16.38
N LEU A 743 11.78 -27.57 -15.44
CA LEU A 743 10.86 -28.71 -15.39
C LEU A 743 9.96 -28.79 -16.63
N LEU A 744 9.46 -27.66 -17.13
CA LEU A 744 8.68 -27.61 -18.37
C LEU A 744 9.50 -28.07 -19.58
N ALA A 745 10.78 -27.71 -19.63
CA ALA A 745 11.68 -28.17 -20.68
C ALA A 745 11.93 -29.68 -20.62
N LEU A 746 12.16 -30.24 -19.42
CA LEU A 746 12.26 -31.70 -19.24
C LEU A 746 10.97 -32.43 -19.64
N ALA A 747 9.82 -31.82 -19.37
CA ALA A 747 8.51 -32.35 -19.75
C ALA A 747 8.31 -32.44 -21.27
N VAL A 748 8.86 -31.48 -22.03
CA VAL A 748 8.82 -31.50 -23.50
C VAL A 748 9.82 -32.50 -24.07
N ILE A 749 11.03 -32.57 -23.50
CA ILE A 749 12.05 -33.56 -23.90
C ILE A 749 11.53 -34.99 -23.71
N GLY A 750 10.78 -35.24 -22.63
CA GLY A 750 10.06 -36.51 -22.42
C GLY A 750 10.95 -37.73 -22.16
N ASP A 751 12.25 -37.52 -21.90
CA ASP A 751 13.21 -38.60 -21.70
C ASP A 751 13.02 -39.26 -20.30
N PRO A 752 12.75 -40.58 -20.24
CA PRO A 752 12.54 -41.30 -18.99
C PRO A 752 13.69 -41.18 -17.96
N ARG A 753 14.91 -40.85 -18.39
CA ARG A 753 16.06 -40.68 -17.49
C ARG A 753 15.88 -39.55 -16.47
N PHE A 754 14.94 -38.63 -16.71
CA PHE A 754 14.65 -37.52 -15.80
C PHE A 754 13.58 -37.82 -14.74
N ILE A 755 12.93 -38.99 -14.79
CA ILE A 755 11.89 -39.36 -13.82
C ILE A 755 12.37 -39.17 -12.35
N PRO A 756 13.59 -39.57 -11.95
CA PRO A 756 14.05 -39.35 -10.57
C PRO A 756 14.07 -37.87 -10.14
N VAL A 757 14.55 -36.96 -11.00
CA VAL A 757 14.60 -35.52 -10.67
C VAL A 757 13.20 -34.89 -10.65
N LEU A 758 12.29 -35.36 -11.51
CA LEU A 758 10.90 -34.92 -11.50
C LEU A 758 10.16 -35.38 -10.23
N LEU A 759 10.38 -36.62 -9.77
CA LEU A 759 9.83 -37.12 -8.51
C LEU A 759 10.38 -36.35 -7.30
N ASP A 760 11.68 -36.04 -7.27
CA ASP A 760 12.27 -35.20 -6.23
C ASP A 760 11.62 -33.81 -6.18
N SER A 761 11.31 -33.25 -7.35
CA SER A 761 10.71 -31.91 -7.50
C SER A 761 9.26 -31.83 -7.03
N LEU A 762 8.57 -32.94 -6.79
CA LEU A 762 7.28 -32.94 -6.09
C LEU A 762 7.40 -32.47 -4.63
N ARG A 763 8.62 -32.47 -4.07
CA ARG A 763 8.95 -31.98 -2.73
C ARG A 763 9.55 -30.58 -2.72
N ASP A 764 9.53 -29.85 -3.85
CA ASP A 764 10.12 -28.51 -3.93
C ASP A 764 9.50 -27.55 -2.91
N ARG A 765 10.25 -26.55 -2.44
CA ARG A 765 9.71 -25.55 -1.50
C ARG A 765 8.57 -24.71 -2.08
N ASP A 766 8.55 -24.52 -3.40
CA ASP A 766 7.55 -23.71 -4.10
C ASP A 766 6.47 -24.59 -4.74
N PHE A 767 5.21 -24.26 -4.49
CA PHE A 767 4.07 -25.04 -4.98
C PHE A 767 3.96 -25.06 -6.51
N THR A 768 4.33 -23.98 -7.20
CA THR A 768 4.25 -23.90 -8.67
C THR A 768 5.26 -24.85 -9.33
N VAL A 769 6.41 -25.04 -8.70
CA VAL A 769 7.44 -26.01 -9.11
C VAL A 769 6.94 -27.44 -8.90
N ARG A 770 6.31 -27.74 -7.75
CA ARG A 770 5.69 -29.06 -7.50
C ARG A 770 4.64 -29.40 -8.55
N ARG A 771 3.78 -28.43 -8.90
CA ARG A 771 2.75 -28.59 -9.95
C ARG A 771 3.36 -28.82 -11.33
N ALA A 772 4.44 -28.12 -11.67
CA ALA A 772 5.16 -28.33 -12.92
C ALA A 772 5.78 -29.74 -12.98
N ALA A 773 6.34 -30.23 -11.87
CA ALA A 773 6.87 -31.58 -11.76
C ALA A 773 5.80 -32.66 -11.96
N SER A 774 4.62 -32.51 -11.33
CA SER A 774 3.47 -33.38 -11.53
C SER A 774 3.04 -33.43 -13.01
N ARG A 775 2.88 -32.26 -13.65
CA ARG A 775 2.56 -32.16 -15.08
C ARG A 775 3.64 -32.77 -15.98
N ALA A 776 4.91 -32.65 -15.60
CA ALA A 776 6.02 -33.23 -16.35
C ALA A 776 6.00 -34.76 -16.30
N LEU A 777 5.79 -35.34 -15.10
CA LEU A 777 5.62 -36.78 -14.91
C LEU A 777 4.45 -37.33 -15.73
N ALA A 778 3.33 -36.59 -15.79
CA ALA A 778 2.16 -36.95 -16.58
C ALA A 778 2.39 -36.98 -18.10
N LYS A 779 3.50 -36.45 -18.61
CA LYS A 779 3.88 -36.49 -20.02
C LYS A 779 4.83 -37.65 -20.37
N ILE A 780 5.34 -38.39 -19.39
CA ILE A 780 6.32 -39.45 -19.58
C ILE A 780 5.67 -40.81 -19.24
N PRO A 781 5.27 -41.63 -20.21
CA PRO A 781 4.58 -42.90 -19.95
C PRO A 781 5.36 -43.86 -19.02
N ALA A 782 6.69 -43.85 -19.10
CA ALA A 782 7.55 -44.64 -18.23
C ALA A 782 7.53 -44.21 -16.75
N ALA A 783 6.89 -43.09 -16.40
CA ALA A 783 6.76 -42.60 -15.02
C ALA A 783 5.70 -43.36 -14.20
N ARG A 784 4.87 -44.22 -14.82
CA ARG A 784 3.78 -44.94 -14.14
C ARG A 784 4.26 -45.78 -12.96
N GLU A 785 5.17 -46.72 -13.18
CA GLU A 785 5.69 -47.60 -12.10
C GLU A 785 6.45 -46.79 -11.03
N PRO A 786 7.34 -45.84 -11.39
CA PRO A 786 7.96 -44.95 -10.40
C PRO A 786 6.98 -44.12 -9.56
N LEU A 787 5.85 -43.67 -10.14
CA LEU A 787 4.80 -42.95 -9.42
C LEU A 787 4.06 -43.85 -8.44
N LEU A 788 3.72 -45.09 -8.84
CA LEU A 788 3.11 -46.08 -7.94
C LEU A 788 4.03 -46.39 -6.75
N ASP A 789 5.31 -46.61 -7.01
CA ASP A 789 6.32 -46.82 -5.98
C ASP A 789 6.48 -45.60 -5.07
N PHE A 790 6.46 -44.40 -5.62
CA PHE A 790 6.56 -43.15 -4.86
C PHE A 790 5.34 -42.96 -3.94
N ILE A 791 4.14 -43.22 -4.44
CA ILE A 791 2.88 -43.11 -3.69
C ILE A 791 2.82 -44.15 -2.55
N ALA A 792 3.43 -45.33 -2.73
CA ALA A 792 3.45 -46.38 -1.72
C ALA A 792 4.43 -46.13 -0.56
N ARG A 793 5.33 -45.14 -0.66
CA ARG A 793 6.31 -44.82 0.40
C ARG A 793 5.62 -44.18 1.60
N LYS A 794 6.05 -44.57 2.80
CA LYS A 794 5.61 -43.95 4.07
C LYS A 794 6.48 -42.73 4.38
N GLY A 795 5.86 -41.65 4.86
CA GLY A 795 6.56 -40.45 5.35
C GLY A 795 6.54 -39.23 4.43
N GLU A 796 5.86 -39.31 3.28
CA GLU A 796 5.61 -38.14 2.41
C GLU A 796 4.43 -37.31 2.92
N ASP A 797 4.45 -36.00 2.70
CA ASP A 797 3.33 -35.13 3.06
C ASP A 797 2.10 -35.37 2.14
N PRO A 798 0.87 -35.11 2.64
CA PRO A 798 -0.36 -35.39 1.89
C PRO A 798 -0.46 -34.68 0.53
N LEU A 799 0.10 -33.46 0.42
CA LEU A 799 0.05 -32.66 -0.80
C LEU A 799 0.97 -33.24 -1.89
N THR A 800 2.18 -33.65 -1.51
CA THR A 800 3.13 -34.34 -2.39
C THR A 800 2.54 -35.64 -2.95
N ILE A 801 1.84 -36.42 -2.11
CA ILE A 801 1.13 -37.63 -2.55
C ILE A 801 -0.05 -37.30 -3.47
N SER A 802 -0.81 -36.24 -3.18
CA SER A 802 -1.91 -35.78 -4.02
C SER A 802 -1.44 -35.41 -5.43
N LEU A 803 -0.33 -34.68 -5.54
CA LEU A 803 0.26 -34.30 -6.83
C LEU A 803 0.81 -35.49 -7.62
N ALA A 804 1.38 -36.49 -6.93
CA ALA A 804 1.80 -37.74 -7.56
C ALA A 804 0.60 -38.54 -8.10
N ARG A 805 -0.51 -38.61 -7.34
CA ARG A 805 -1.76 -39.25 -7.79
C ARG A 805 -2.36 -38.52 -8.99
N GLN A 806 -2.38 -37.20 -8.97
CA GLN A 806 -2.85 -36.41 -10.10
C GLN A 806 -2.05 -36.69 -11.38
N ALA A 807 -0.73 -36.83 -11.27
CA ALA A 807 0.11 -37.19 -12.41
C ALA A 807 -0.21 -38.59 -12.94
N LEU A 808 -0.42 -39.55 -12.04
CA LEU A 808 -0.80 -40.93 -12.39
C LEU A 808 -2.18 -40.97 -13.07
N ASP A 809 -3.18 -40.28 -12.52
CA ASP A 809 -4.53 -40.22 -13.09
C ASP A 809 -4.50 -39.65 -14.52
N GLN A 810 -3.68 -38.63 -14.76
CA GLN A 810 -3.50 -38.05 -16.10
C GLN A 810 -2.81 -38.99 -17.09
N LEU A 811 -1.91 -39.87 -16.62
CA LEU A 811 -1.31 -40.91 -17.46
C LEU A 811 -2.33 -42.00 -17.81
N GLU A 812 -3.25 -42.32 -16.90
CA GLU A 812 -4.28 -43.36 -17.12
C GLU A 812 -5.46 -42.88 -17.98
N GLN A 813 -5.63 -41.56 -18.12
CA GLN A 813 -6.64 -40.94 -18.99
C GLN A 813 -6.19 -40.78 -20.46
N ARG A 814 -4.92 -41.08 -20.76
CA ARG A 814 -4.32 -41.00 -22.10
C ARG A 814 -4.06 -42.38 -22.66
#